data_AF-A0A5N8W883-F1
#
_entry.id   AF-A0A5N8W883-F1
#
_cell.length_a   1.000
_cell.length_b   1.000
_cell.length_c   1.000
_cell.angle_alpha   90.00
_cell.angle_beta   90.00
_cell.angle_gamma   90.00
#
_symmetry.space_group_name_H-M   'P 1'
#
loop_
_entity.id
_entity.type
_entity.pdbx_description
1 polymer ?
#
loop_
_entity_poly.entity_id
_entity_poly.type
_entity_poly.pdbx_seq_one_letter_code
_entity_poly.pdbx_strand_id
1 'polypeptide(L)'
;MATVVCALLAAFVPASAAEGATTSDPAAGAFPTVTLKQVTSSDGFVHPGIAVSASNLRLARRQVLDGVEPWASYYAAMHGTKYASRTLVPVNGGSGVDTPKSDAFNSQGIQSRFIQDAFGAYTQAIEYFITGDPVHRANGMHIIRTWSHMDPAKVAPYPDDHIHAGVPLMRMLAAAEILRYSSVNPGSDGYDTTWTDADTANLTRNLVTPVIETLLHGNTFFMNQQLYPIVGELAGYIFTDDRAGYEQAVEWFSVNKTNPNRHTNGALNSLLREIGADDPLNPYGHAFVQHQEMGRDQAHAWDGIAIATEISRMLTVQDTRLDPVAGTVSTEPDAVSPFRFGDDRLLEGADAWYAYMMGKTVPWIDTTGGPGKLSEAYRGRVFQPIDELYNIYRYEFGVDVKEEAPNLAKMKEQADGPEFFWGTGAYNFWNSNPDYNPDYWLSLPEKVAGQTRPEQTDPLVRVARRSIPLDGRSEVREEDGHDIVRMRASKKGATIAVRTLMYDSRDGYSPVGVLIRTNGPATLEIRKDMSLEPYHTVSLPDTHGEWRYVTYDMDRAILHGSTAGDNLAYYTAVGDSDVNVDIDSVNLQARTQLSPPSFAQGQRTTLIGVAGAPLERSLAATDPGGEALTYEASGLPEGAAVDSTTGAFSWSPTSSRRGDVHASVVASDGKVDTVLDLDLVVASDRAGALTAARAGFDPGVTYVRATLQAFKDAVSSVKATIDTADDSTFLDGLVTVQDAVAALRPLNPKLADGSLNHAPLVTSSLSATNVWNMVDSDINTFSGDLRAPFTLDFGAGFRVRADAFGLQARYNFGNRSEGTNVYGSNDGDTWTLLTSRETTNTTPDFRMETIPVLSEVQDRSFRFLKVQVDDPGVPTDPSYPGISSFSEFRIHGSRIETAQAVKSATLSSGNSDPGRAVNGDKVTLDLVATRSLADVDVRIEGIDAAVTSTDSEHWRATVVLPEDVDFARALRFTADYTTADGELGSTVFQTTDGSSLQLWNTHMVPVPIDPAWVDASTPQWPGTGTPAANGWRMFDGDIATYTDTTTANGWVTVKPTDGSSPALDAVMIRPRAKFANRANGTVLQGSTDGGNTWTTFLTISGVTSDEQWYTFKLPQRTVIPMLRVYDGHGGNTNLAEVQLLRFDSSSR
;
A
#
# COMPACT_ATOMS: atom_id res chain seq x y z
N MET A 1 3.69 -8.22 -16.72
CA MET A 1 3.77 -6.78 -16.41
C MET A 1 3.11 -6.58 -15.07
N ALA A 2 3.88 -6.16 -14.06
CA ALA A 2 3.45 -6.04 -12.68
C ALA A 2 2.66 -4.72 -12.49
N THR A 3 1.39 -4.82 -12.13
CA THR A 3 0.54 -3.66 -11.82
C THR A 3 0.65 -3.39 -10.32
N VAL A 4 1.33 -2.30 -9.97
CA VAL A 4 1.60 -1.84 -8.61
C VAL A 4 0.31 -1.36 -7.95
N VAL A 5 0.04 -1.89 -6.76
CA VAL A 5 -0.95 -1.38 -5.81
C VAL A 5 -0.54 0.05 -5.43
N CYS A 6 -1.29 1.05 -5.88
CA CYS A 6 -1.20 2.40 -5.30
C CYS A 6 -1.88 2.39 -3.92
N ALA A 7 -1.20 1.79 -2.94
CA ALA A 7 -1.02 2.55 -1.72
C ALA A 7 -0.32 3.82 -2.19
N LEU A 8 -0.89 5.00 -1.95
CA LEU A 8 -0.11 6.23 -2.00
C LEU A 8 0.94 6.13 -0.89
N LEU A 9 1.99 5.32 -1.15
CA LEU A 9 3.34 5.77 -0.92
C LEU A 9 3.40 7.09 -1.69
N ALA A 10 3.08 8.19 -1.01
CA ALA A 10 3.76 9.43 -1.34
C ALA A 10 5.21 9.02 -1.54
N ALA A 11 5.74 9.22 -2.74
CA ALA A 11 7.15 9.06 -2.98
C ALA A 11 7.83 10.12 -2.10
N PHE A 12 8.02 9.78 -0.83
CA PHE A 12 8.96 10.42 0.05
C PHE A 12 10.29 10.09 -0.59
N VAL A 13 10.72 11.01 -1.45
CA VAL A 13 12.12 11.10 -1.84
C VAL A 13 12.84 11.20 -0.49
N PRO A 14 13.59 10.16 -0.05
CA PRO A 14 14.48 10.36 1.08
C PRO A 14 15.31 11.58 0.71
N ALA A 15 15.38 12.56 1.61
CA ALA A 15 16.35 13.63 1.44
C ALA A 15 17.72 12.95 1.47
N SER A 16 18.23 12.54 0.30
CA SER A 16 19.65 12.24 0.17
C SER A 16 20.32 13.54 0.57
N ALA A 17 21.23 13.45 1.55
CA ALA A 17 22.12 14.55 1.89
C ALA A 17 22.76 15.01 0.58
N ALA A 18 22.24 16.10 0.02
CA ALA A 18 22.77 16.67 -1.20
C ALA A 18 24.12 17.27 -0.82
N GLU A 19 25.16 16.87 -1.54
CA GLU A 19 26.47 17.53 -1.48
C GLU A 19 26.26 19.04 -1.63
N GLY A 20 26.66 19.77 -0.58
CA GLY A 20 26.38 21.19 -0.41
C GLY A 20 26.88 22.01 -1.60
N ALA A 21 25.96 22.70 -2.26
CA ALA A 21 26.30 23.87 -3.07
C ALA A 21 26.71 25.00 -2.12
N THR A 22 28.00 25.18 -1.95
CA THR A 22 28.59 26.26 -1.14
C THR A 22 28.38 27.63 -1.82
N THR A 23 27.22 28.24 -1.61
CA THR A 23 27.15 29.70 -1.46
C THR A 23 26.99 29.96 0.03
N SER A 24 28.04 30.44 0.69
CA SER A 24 27.98 30.75 2.12
C SER A 24 26.81 31.68 2.41
N ASP A 25 25.95 31.30 3.35
CA ASP A 25 24.89 32.18 3.79
C ASP A 25 25.48 33.47 4.37
N PRO A 26 24.87 34.63 4.05
CA PRO A 26 25.28 35.90 4.63
C PRO A 26 25.20 35.85 6.16
N ALA A 27 26.13 36.51 6.84
CA ALA A 27 26.17 36.51 8.31
C ALA A 27 24.86 37.04 8.93
N ALA A 28 24.47 36.51 10.10
CA ALA A 28 23.31 37.00 10.84
C ALA A 28 23.38 38.52 11.05
N GLY A 29 22.34 39.24 10.63
CA GLY A 29 22.30 40.71 10.66
C GLY A 29 22.92 41.42 9.45
N ALA A 30 23.29 40.70 8.39
CA ALA A 30 23.79 41.29 7.15
C ALA A 30 22.77 42.17 6.41
N PHE A 31 21.48 42.03 6.71
CA PHE A 31 20.39 42.78 6.09
C PHE A 31 19.57 43.57 7.12
N PRO A 32 18.88 44.65 6.70
CA PRO A 32 17.98 45.37 7.58
C PRO A 32 16.89 44.47 8.16
N THR A 33 16.55 44.70 9.44
CA THR A 33 15.47 43.98 10.11
C THR A 33 14.14 44.21 9.39
N VAL A 34 13.43 43.12 9.09
CA VAL A 34 12.12 43.18 8.45
C VAL A 34 11.07 43.56 9.48
N THR A 35 10.30 44.60 9.22
CA THR A 35 9.16 44.99 10.05
C THR A 35 7.86 44.44 9.46
N LEU A 36 7.02 43.82 10.29
CA LEU A 36 5.65 43.43 9.91
C LEU A 36 4.65 44.49 10.35
N LYS A 37 3.88 45.03 9.40
CA LYS A 37 2.78 45.98 9.63
C LYS A 37 1.46 45.23 9.78
N GLN A 38 1.01 45.04 11.02
CA GLN A 38 -0.30 44.48 11.28
C GLN A 38 -1.39 45.51 10.99
N VAL A 39 -2.47 45.10 10.33
CA VAL A 39 -3.67 45.90 10.05
C VAL A 39 -4.92 45.09 10.36
N THR A 40 -6.02 45.76 10.66
CA THR A 40 -7.36 45.16 10.71
C THR A 40 -8.18 45.75 9.56
N SER A 41 -8.76 44.90 8.71
CA SER A 41 -9.58 45.32 7.58
C SER A 41 -10.93 45.90 8.04
N SER A 42 -11.68 46.49 7.11
CA SER A 42 -13.04 46.99 7.38
C SER A 42 -13.99 45.89 7.86
N ASP A 43 -13.75 44.66 7.42
CA ASP A 43 -14.55 43.48 7.72
C ASP A 43 -14.05 42.74 8.98
N GLY A 44 -13.06 43.32 9.66
CA GLY A 44 -12.60 42.91 10.97
C GLY A 44 -11.48 41.86 10.96
N PHE A 45 -10.94 41.49 9.80
CA PHE A 45 -9.85 40.52 9.71
C PHE A 45 -8.50 41.16 10.03
N VAL A 46 -7.69 40.45 10.81
CA VAL A 46 -6.32 40.84 11.17
C VAL A 46 -5.35 40.28 10.14
N HIS A 47 -4.51 41.16 9.58
CA HIS A 47 -3.46 40.79 8.62
C HIS A 47 -2.08 41.33 9.02
N PRO A 48 -0.99 40.58 8.84
CA PRO A 48 -1.01 39.15 8.55
C PRO A 48 -1.60 38.38 9.75
N GLY A 49 -2.35 37.33 9.48
CA GLY A 49 -3.10 36.58 10.50
C GLY A 49 -3.79 35.30 10.01
N ILE A 50 -3.46 34.78 8.82
CA ILE A 50 -4.04 33.52 8.33
C ILE A 50 -3.68 32.32 9.22
N ALA A 51 -2.40 32.03 9.43
CA ALA A 51 -1.97 30.84 10.18
C ALA A 51 -1.30 31.16 11.53
N VAL A 52 -0.41 32.17 11.52
CA VAL A 52 0.38 32.60 12.69
C VAL A 52 0.17 34.09 12.91
N SER A 53 -0.06 34.50 14.16
CA SER A 53 -0.21 35.92 14.49
C SER A 53 1.09 36.70 14.30
N ALA A 54 1.00 37.99 13.96
CA ALA A 54 2.17 38.85 13.83
C ALA A 54 2.98 38.97 15.15
N SER A 55 2.35 38.81 16.32
CA SER A 55 3.06 38.75 17.61
C SER A 55 3.88 37.48 17.76
N ASN A 56 3.32 36.33 17.39
CA ASN A 56 4.01 35.05 17.45
C ASN A 56 5.17 34.98 16.46
N LEU A 57 4.99 35.48 15.23
CA LEU A 57 6.09 35.64 14.26
C LEU A 57 7.23 36.47 14.86
N ARG A 58 6.95 37.64 15.44
CA ARG A 58 7.98 38.49 16.07
C ARG A 58 8.67 37.79 17.25
N LEU A 59 7.93 37.02 18.05
CA LEU A 59 8.48 36.21 19.13
C LEU A 59 9.42 35.14 18.57
N ALA A 60 8.97 34.34 17.60
CA ALA A 60 9.77 33.30 16.97
C ALA A 60 11.05 33.86 16.36
N ARG A 61 10.98 34.97 15.59
CA ARG A 61 12.17 35.65 15.05
C ARG A 61 13.16 36.01 16.15
N ARG A 62 12.69 36.61 17.25
CA ARG A 62 13.57 36.98 18.37
C ARG A 62 14.22 35.75 18.98
N GLN A 63 13.45 34.71 19.30
CA GLN A 63 13.98 33.49 19.92
C GLN A 63 14.98 32.76 19.01
N VAL A 64 14.73 32.72 17.69
CA VAL A 64 15.67 32.18 16.70
C VAL A 64 16.99 32.98 16.70
N LEU A 65 16.92 34.31 16.59
CA LEU A 65 18.12 35.16 16.55
C LEU A 65 18.91 35.14 17.86
N ASP A 66 18.23 34.92 18.98
CA ASP A 66 18.84 34.79 20.32
C ASP A 66 19.35 33.36 20.60
N GLY A 67 19.11 32.40 19.70
CA GLY A 67 19.56 31.00 19.86
C GLY A 67 18.82 30.24 20.96
N VAL A 68 17.55 30.55 21.20
CA VAL A 68 16.76 29.99 22.29
C VAL A 68 15.99 28.75 21.84
N GLU A 69 16.13 27.66 22.59
CA GLU A 69 15.38 26.41 22.38
C GLU A 69 13.91 26.55 22.83
N PRO A 70 12.96 25.88 22.16
CA PRO A 70 13.15 25.00 21.00
C PRO A 70 13.22 25.71 19.64
N TRP A 71 13.00 27.03 19.56
CA TRP A 71 12.97 27.74 18.26
C TRP A 71 14.26 27.59 17.46
N ALA A 72 15.41 27.58 18.12
CA ALA A 72 16.72 27.43 17.48
C ALA A 72 16.84 26.10 16.71
N SER A 73 16.56 24.97 17.35
CA SER A 73 16.63 23.65 16.70
C SER A 73 15.59 23.50 15.58
N TYR A 74 14.36 23.98 15.79
CA TYR A 74 13.31 23.92 14.76
C TYR A 74 13.65 24.79 13.53
N TYR A 75 14.19 25.99 13.75
CA TYR A 75 14.68 26.82 12.65
C TYR A 75 15.85 26.16 11.91
N ALA A 76 16.84 25.61 12.63
CA ALA A 76 17.97 24.94 12.01
C ALA A 76 17.53 23.77 11.12
N ALA A 77 16.60 22.95 11.60
CA ALA A 77 16.02 21.85 10.83
C ALA A 77 15.24 22.35 9.59
N MET A 78 14.42 23.40 9.72
CA MET A 78 13.73 24.03 8.58
C MET A 78 14.71 24.57 7.53
N HIS A 79 15.73 25.29 8.00
CA HIS A 79 16.76 25.95 7.20
C HIS A 79 17.61 24.93 6.41
N GLY A 80 17.83 23.74 6.97
CA GLY A 80 18.54 22.65 6.30
C GLY A 80 17.79 22.03 5.11
N THR A 81 16.53 22.41 4.87
CA THR A 81 15.74 21.83 3.78
C THR A 81 15.97 22.53 2.44
N LYS A 82 15.72 21.83 1.33
CA LYS A 82 15.78 22.42 -0.02
C LYS A 82 14.84 23.64 -0.21
N TYR A 83 13.80 23.75 0.62
CA TYR A 83 12.80 24.82 0.54
C TYR A 83 13.31 26.14 1.12
N ALA A 84 14.33 26.12 1.97
CA ALA A 84 15.03 27.31 2.44
C ALA A 84 16.16 27.76 1.51
N SER A 85 16.47 27.00 0.44
CA SER A 85 17.55 27.31 -0.48
C SER A 85 17.40 28.70 -1.10
N ARG A 86 18.52 29.43 -1.20
CA ARG A 86 18.61 30.72 -1.90
C ARG A 86 18.40 30.59 -3.41
N THR A 87 18.52 29.39 -3.97
CA THR A 87 18.33 29.11 -5.40
C THR A 87 17.00 28.42 -5.72
N LEU A 88 16.03 28.46 -4.80
CA LEU A 88 14.71 27.88 -5.04
C LEU A 88 14.01 28.60 -6.20
N VAL A 89 13.45 27.83 -7.12
CA VAL A 89 12.67 28.33 -8.26
C VAL A 89 11.29 27.68 -8.30
N PRO A 90 10.26 28.33 -8.89
CA PRO A 90 8.92 27.74 -9.00
C PRO A 90 8.94 26.44 -9.81
N VAL A 91 8.38 25.37 -9.24
CA VAL A 91 8.21 24.06 -9.91
C VAL A 91 7.24 24.19 -11.08
N ASN A 92 6.20 25.02 -10.95
CA ASN A 92 5.33 25.37 -12.07
C ASN A 92 5.85 26.57 -12.89
N GLY A 93 7.14 26.93 -12.82
CA GLY A 93 7.72 28.03 -13.59
C GLY A 93 7.85 27.73 -15.09
N GLY A 94 7.36 28.65 -15.93
CA GLY A 94 7.47 28.64 -17.39
C GLY A 94 8.74 29.32 -17.90
N SER A 95 8.81 29.56 -19.22
CA SER A 95 9.98 30.20 -19.84
C SER A 95 10.02 31.73 -19.68
N GLY A 96 8.89 32.36 -19.34
CA GLY A 96 8.80 33.78 -19.00
C GLY A 96 8.84 34.01 -17.48
N VAL A 97 9.28 35.19 -17.06
CA VAL A 97 9.24 35.63 -15.66
C VAL A 97 7.80 35.57 -15.15
N ASP A 98 7.60 34.93 -14.00
CA ASP A 98 6.30 34.79 -13.34
C ASP A 98 5.22 34.12 -14.21
N THR A 99 5.60 33.40 -15.27
CA THR A 99 4.65 32.66 -16.10
C THR A 99 4.54 31.22 -15.65
N PRO A 100 3.34 30.60 -15.65
CA PRO A 100 3.20 29.19 -15.33
C PRO A 100 3.59 28.30 -16.51
N LYS A 101 4.18 27.15 -16.20
CA LYS A 101 4.45 26.06 -17.17
C LYS A 101 3.14 25.41 -17.63
N SER A 102 2.16 25.34 -16.74
CA SER A 102 0.78 24.95 -17.04
C SER A 102 -0.15 25.88 -16.29
N ASP A 103 -1.08 26.48 -17.03
CA ASP A 103 -2.07 27.42 -16.52
C ASP A 103 -3.39 26.75 -16.10
N ALA A 104 -3.49 25.41 -16.17
CA ALA A 104 -4.65 24.63 -15.76
C ALA A 104 -4.44 23.98 -14.40
N PHE A 105 -5.47 23.95 -13.55
CA PHE A 105 -5.46 23.23 -12.28
C PHE A 105 -6.56 22.15 -12.26
N ASN A 106 -6.24 21.01 -12.86
CA ASN A 106 -7.23 19.97 -13.18
C ASN A 106 -6.68 18.53 -13.10
N SER A 107 -5.56 18.31 -12.41
CA SER A 107 -4.95 16.97 -12.29
C SER A 107 -4.03 16.84 -11.09
N GLN A 108 -3.82 15.60 -10.63
CA GLN A 108 -2.87 15.26 -9.56
C GLN A 108 -1.43 15.68 -9.89
N GLY A 109 -1.07 15.73 -11.18
CA GLY A 109 0.23 16.21 -11.65
C GLY A 109 0.45 17.71 -11.40
N ILE A 110 -0.60 18.54 -11.52
CA ILE A 110 -0.53 19.97 -11.20
C ILE A 110 -0.63 20.20 -9.69
N GLN A 111 -1.53 19.48 -9.01
CA GLN A 111 -1.62 19.45 -7.55
C GLN A 111 -0.26 19.19 -6.89
N SER A 112 0.50 18.20 -7.38
CA SER A 112 1.86 17.89 -6.87
C SER A 112 2.84 19.06 -7.00
N ARG A 113 2.68 19.92 -8.01
CA ARG A 113 3.48 21.15 -8.15
C ARG A 113 3.00 22.22 -7.19
N PHE A 114 1.68 22.38 -7.06
CA PHE A 114 1.08 23.34 -6.14
C PHE A 114 1.51 23.10 -4.69
N ILE A 115 1.50 21.84 -4.24
CA ILE A 115 1.97 21.43 -2.91
C ILE A 115 3.42 21.89 -2.68
N GLN A 116 4.32 21.61 -3.61
CA GLN A 116 5.74 21.96 -3.48
C GLN A 116 5.98 23.46 -3.53
N ASP A 117 5.30 24.17 -4.43
CA ASP A 117 5.44 25.61 -4.59
C ASP A 117 4.84 26.38 -3.42
N ALA A 118 3.65 26.01 -2.94
CA ALA A 118 3.04 26.65 -1.78
C ALA A 118 3.91 26.48 -0.52
N PHE A 119 4.45 25.27 -0.29
CA PHE A 119 5.35 25.01 0.83
C PHE A 119 6.68 25.77 0.68
N GLY A 120 7.22 25.84 -0.54
CA GLY A 120 8.41 26.62 -0.86
C GLY A 120 8.20 28.11 -0.64
N ALA A 121 7.12 28.70 -1.14
CA ALA A 121 6.79 30.10 -0.95
C ALA A 121 6.65 30.45 0.54
N TYR A 122 6.00 29.60 1.32
CA TYR A 122 5.84 29.80 2.76
C TYR A 122 7.18 29.74 3.51
N THR A 123 8.03 28.74 3.19
CA THR A 123 9.39 28.63 3.76
C THR A 123 10.23 29.87 3.43
N GLN A 124 10.22 30.34 2.18
CA GLN A 124 10.96 31.53 1.76
C GLN A 124 10.43 32.81 2.42
N ALA A 125 9.12 32.92 2.67
CA ALA A 125 8.54 34.04 3.39
C ALA A 125 9.00 34.06 4.87
N ILE A 126 9.08 32.89 5.51
CA ILE A 126 9.61 32.75 6.88
C ILE A 126 11.10 33.10 6.92
N GLU A 127 11.91 32.55 6.00
CA GLU A 127 13.34 32.85 5.90
C GLU A 127 13.58 34.35 5.68
N TYR A 128 12.82 34.97 4.78
CA TYR A 128 12.89 36.41 4.59
C TYR A 128 12.56 37.17 5.88
N PHE A 129 11.48 36.78 6.54
CA PHE A 129 11.07 37.42 7.78
C PHE A 129 12.06 37.21 8.93
N ILE A 130 12.83 36.12 8.97
CA ILE A 130 13.84 35.89 10.03
C ILE A 130 15.16 36.62 9.69
N THR A 131 15.66 36.43 8.47
CA THR A 131 17.03 36.85 8.07
C THR A 131 17.07 38.27 7.50
N GLY A 132 16.01 38.69 6.81
CA GLY A 132 15.99 39.89 5.98
C GLY A 132 16.67 39.75 4.61
N ASP A 133 17.12 38.57 4.20
CA ASP A 133 17.78 38.37 2.90
C ASP A 133 16.77 38.58 1.74
N PRO A 134 16.95 39.61 0.89
CA PRO A 134 16.03 39.90 -0.20
C PRO A 134 15.90 38.77 -1.24
N VAL A 135 16.86 37.83 -1.31
CA VAL A 135 16.76 36.66 -2.21
C VAL A 135 15.57 35.78 -1.83
N HIS A 136 15.35 35.55 -0.53
CA HIS A 136 14.22 34.74 -0.09
C HIS A 136 12.89 35.40 -0.43
N ARG A 137 12.81 36.73 -0.29
CA ARG A 137 11.65 37.49 -0.73
C ARG A 137 11.41 37.32 -2.23
N ALA A 138 12.45 37.45 -3.06
CA ALA A 138 12.33 37.30 -4.51
C ALA A 138 11.82 35.91 -4.91
N ASN A 139 12.39 34.85 -4.33
CA ASN A 139 11.96 33.47 -4.58
C ASN A 139 10.48 33.26 -4.22
N GLY A 140 10.05 33.74 -3.05
CA GLY A 140 8.64 33.67 -2.63
C GLY A 140 7.70 34.45 -3.56
N MET A 141 8.10 35.66 -3.97
CA MET A 141 7.32 36.50 -4.90
C MET A 141 7.20 35.86 -6.29
N HIS A 142 8.27 35.27 -6.83
CA HIS A 142 8.24 34.56 -8.10
C HIS A 142 7.22 33.41 -8.06
N ILE A 143 7.23 32.60 -7.00
CA ILE A 143 6.29 31.50 -6.86
C ILE A 143 4.85 32.01 -6.81
N ILE A 144 4.56 32.97 -5.93
CA ILE A 144 3.20 33.52 -5.77
C ILE A 144 2.70 34.12 -7.09
N ARG A 145 3.53 34.89 -7.80
CA ARG A 145 3.16 35.53 -9.06
C ARG A 145 2.98 34.52 -10.19
N THR A 146 3.79 33.46 -10.26
CA THR A 146 3.58 32.33 -11.18
C THR A 146 2.17 31.73 -11.02
N TRP A 147 1.75 31.46 -9.79
CA TRP A 147 0.41 30.92 -9.52
C TRP A 147 -0.71 31.97 -9.63
N SER A 148 -0.41 33.26 -9.51
CA SER A 148 -1.38 34.34 -9.77
C SER A 148 -1.74 34.48 -11.26
N HIS A 149 -1.02 33.80 -12.16
CA HIS A 149 -1.26 33.83 -13.61
C HIS A 149 -1.88 32.54 -14.17
N MET A 150 -2.48 31.72 -13.31
CA MET A 150 -3.30 30.57 -13.74
C MET A 150 -4.54 31.04 -14.52
N ASP A 151 -5.12 30.15 -15.33
CA ASP A 151 -6.38 30.40 -16.03
C ASP A 151 -7.55 29.92 -15.15
N PRO A 152 -8.38 30.83 -14.60
CA PRO A 152 -9.48 30.47 -13.72
C PRO A 152 -10.51 29.55 -14.39
N ALA A 153 -10.65 29.61 -15.72
CA ALA A 153 -11.58 28.76 -16.46
C ALA A 153 -11.08 27.31 -16.63
N LYS A 154 -9.83 27.03 -16.25
CA LYS A 154 -9.20 25.71 -16.35
C LYS A 154 -8.97 25.05 -14.98
N VAL A 155 -9.62 25.54 -13.92
CA VAL A 155 -9.74 24.81 -12.66
C VAL A 155 -10.88 23.80 -12.81
N ALA A 156 -10.61 22.53 -12.54
CA ALA A 156 -11.61 21.47 -12.67
C ALA A 156 -11.37 20.35 -11.65
N PRO A 157 -12.41 19.63 -11.21
CA PRO A 157 -12.29 18.53 -10.26
C PRO A 157 -11.35 17.41 -10.75
N TYR A 158 -10.68 16.76 -9.81
CA TYR A 158 -9.82 15.60 -10.04
C TYR A 158 -9.82 14.69 -8.80
N PRO A 159 -9.40 13.42 -8.91
CA PRO A 159 -9.38 12.53 -7.75
C PRO A 159 -8.60 13.12 -6.58
N ASP A 160 -9.24 13.16 -5.40
CA ASP A 160 -8.69 13.67 -4.14
C ASP A 160 -8.37 15.19 -4.12
N ASP A 161 -9.03 15.97 -4.96
CA ASP A 161 -8.89 17.42 -5.02
C ASP A 161 -9.17 18.14 -3.69
N HIS A 162 -10.30 17.85 -3.05
CA HIS A 162 -10.76 18.51 -1.83
C HIS A 162 -9.84 18.25 -0.61
N ILE A 163 -9.16 17.10 -0.55
CA ILE A 163 -8.22 16.81 0.54
C ILE A 163 -6.85 17.45 0.32
N HIS A 164 -6.39 17.62 -0.93
CA HIS A 164 -5.02 18.05 -1.18
C HIS A 164 -4.85 19.47 -1.74
N ALA A 165 -5.93 20.22 -1.97
CA ALA A 165 -5.85 21.62 -2.41
C ALA A 165 -5.93 22.64 -1.27
N GLY A 166 -6.60 22.31 -0.15
CA GLY A 166 -6.88 23.25 0.94
C GLY A 166 -5.67 23.68 1.75
N VAL A 167 -4.94 22.75 2.36
CA VAL A 167 -3.72 23.06 3.14
C VAL A 167 -2.65 23.77 2.28
N PRO A 168 -2.36 23.35 1.03
CA PRO A 168 -1.46 24.11 0.16
C PRO A 168 -1.96 25.52 -0.16
N LEU A 169 -3.27 25.72 -0.38
CA LEU A 169 -3.83 27.06 -0.57
C LEU A 169 -3.59 27.93 0.66
N MET A 170 -3.85 27.42 1.85
CA MET A 170 -3.57 28.14 3.09
C MET A 170 -2.08 28.55 3.20
N ARG A 171 -1.13 27.64 2.92
CA ARG A 171 0.31 27.95 2.93
C ARG A 171 0.69 29.05 1.94
N MET A 172 0.15 28.98 0.71
CA MET A 172 0.38 30.00 -0.32
C MET A 172 -0.10 31.37 0.15
N LEU A 173 -1.26 31.43 0.80
CA LEU A 173 -1.85 32.68 1.28
C LEU A 173 -1.17 33.20 2.55
N ALA A 174 -0.74 32.32 3.45
CA ALA A 174 0.09 32.70 4.60
C ALA A 174 1.43 33.31 4.14
N ALA A 175 2.05 32.74 3.09
CA ALA A 175 3.24 33.32 2.46
C ALA A 175 2.94 34.72 1.87
N ALA A 176 1.85 34.83 1.11
CA ALA A 176 1.40 36.09 0.51
C ALA A 176 1.18 37.18 1.56
N GLU A 177 0.55 36.87 2.70
CA GLU A 177 0.37 37.85 3.77
C GLU A 177 1.68 38.31 4.42
N ILE A 178 2.58 37.37 4.76
CA ILE A 178 3.89 37.73 5.32
C ILE A 178 4.63 38.68 4.38
N LEU A 179 4.61 38.41 3.07
CA LEU A 179 5.28 39.24 2.07
C LEU A 179 4.55 40.57 1.80
N ARG A 180 3.21 40.58 1.80
CA ARG A 180 2.37 41.78 1.62
C ARG A 180 2.58 42.82 2.73
N TYR A 181 2.73 42.35 3.96
CA TYR A 181 2.79 43.21 5.15
C TYR A 181 4.20 43.40 5.74
N SER A 182 5.23 42.86 5.10
CA SER A 182 6.63 43.11 5.46
C SER A 182 7.21 44.34 4.78
N SER A 183 8.12 45.04 5.46
CA SER A 183 9.01 46.01 4.82
C SER A 183 9.84 45.33 3.72
N VAL A 184 10.18 46.05 2.65
CA VAL A 184 10.97 45.54 1.53
C VAL A 184 12.45 45.91 1.69
N ASN A 185 13.33 44.90 1.64
CA ASN A 185 14.77 45.09 1.53
C ASN A 185 15.15 45.01 0.04
N PRO A 186 16.00 45.91 -0.49
CA PRO A 186 16.33 45.95 -1.91
C PRO A 186 17.17 44.73 -2.33
N GLY A 187 16.74 44.05 -3.39
CA GLY A 187 17.51 43.00 -4.06
C GLY A 187 18.53 43.57 -5.06
N SER A 188 19.49 42.73 -5.49
CA SER A 188 20.57 43.12 -6.41
C SER A 188 20.31 42.78 -7.88
N ASP A 189 19.25 42.04 -8.18
CA ASP A 189 18.92 41.51 -9.52
C ASP A 189 17.98 42.42 -10.34
N GLY A 190 17.43 43.47 -9.71
CA GLY A 190 16.51 44.40 -10.35
C GLY A 190 15.06 43.89 -10.45
N TYR A 191 14.73 42.75 -9.86
CA TYR A 191 13.35 42.27 -9.77
C TYR A 191 12.57 43.06 -8.72
N ASP A 192 11.41 43.60 -9.09
CA ASP A 192 10.57 44.36 -8.15
C ASP A 192 9.80 43.40 -7.23
N THR A 193 10.26 43.31 -5.99
CA THR A 193 9.64 42.49 -4.95
C THR A 193 8.62 43.24 -4.10
N THR A 194 8.26 44.46 -4.48
CA THR A 194 7.19 45.21 -3.82
C THR A 194 5.85 44.52 -4.06
N TRP A 195 5.06 44.37 -3.01
CA TRP A 195 3.69 43.87 -3.13
C TRP A 195 2.78 44.95 -3.70
N THR A 196 1.96 44.59 -4.68
CA THR A 196 1.04 45.52 -5.37
C THR A 196 -0.43 45.13 -5.22
N ASP A 197 -1.33 46.07 -5.51
CA ASP A 197 -2.76 45.77 -5.60
C ASP A 197 -3.06 44.76 -6.72
N ALA A 198 -2.25 44.77 -7.79
CA ALA A 198 -2.36 43.81 -8.88
C ALA A 198 -2.00 42.39 -8.44
N ASP A 199 -0.98 42.22 -7.57
CA ASP A 199 -0.63 40.92 -7.00
C ASP A 199 -1.82 40.32 -6.23
N THR A 200 -2.45 41.13 -5.37
CA THR A 200 -3.66 40.75 -4.63
C THR A 200 -4.79 40.38 -5.58
N ALA A 201 -5.12 41.26 -6.54
CA ALA A 201 -6.25 41.06 -7.45
C ALA A 201 -6.07 39.85 -8.38
N ASN A 202 -4.85 39.58 -8.84
CA ASN A 202 -4.55 38.43 -9.71
C ASN A 202 -4.59 37.12 -8.92
N LEU A 203 -3.98 37.08 -7.73
CA LEU A 203 -4.00 35.88 -6.90
C LEU A 203 -5.44 35.50 -6.51
N THR A 204 -6.26 36.49 -6.10
CA THR A 204 -7.68 36.27 -5.79
C THR A 204 -8.44 35.71 -6.99
N ARG A 205 -8.36 36.39 -8.14
CA ARG A 205 -9.16 36.06 -9.34
C ARG A 205 -8.77 34.74 -9.98
N ASN A 206 -7.47 34.44 -10.04
CA ASN A 206 -6.95 33.37 -10.88
C ASN A 206 -6.63 32.09 -10.09
N LEU A 207 -6.53 32.18 -8.75
CA LEU A 207 -6.23 31.04 -7.89
C LEU A 207 -7.24 30.88 -6.75
N VAL A 208 -7.39 31.87 -5.86
CA VAL A 208 -8.15 31.70 -4.61
C VAL A 208 -9.62 31.37 -4.88
N THR A 209 -10.33 32.25 -5.58
CA THR A 209 -11.77 32.07 -5.84
C THR A 209 -12.05 30.81 -6.66
N PRO A 210 -11.37 30.56 -7.80
CA PRO A 210 -11.62 29.36 -8.59
C PRO A 210 -11.35 28.05 -7.84
N VAL A 211 -10.27 27.98 -7.04
CA VAL A 211 -9.94 26.78 -6.25
C VAL A 211 -11.00 26.54 -5.18
N ILE A 212 -11.43 27.58 -4.46
CA ILE A 212 -12.48 27.45 -3.44
C ILE A 212 -13.77 26.97 -4.10
N GLU A 213 -14.27 27.70 -5.09
CA GLU A 213 -15.58 27.43 -5.70
C GLU A 213 -15.65 26.07 -6.41
N THR A 214 -14.54 25.61 -6.98
CA THR A 214 -14.53 24.39 -7.81
C THR A 214 -14.11 23.15 -7.03
N LEU A 215 -13.16 23.27 -6.10
CA LEU A 215 -12.50 22.12 -5.46
C LEU A 215 -12.81 21.99 -3.97
N LEU A 216 -13.06 23.09 -3.26
CA LEU A 216 -13.14 23.08 -1.80
C LEU A 216 -14.57 23.26 -1.27
N HIS A 217 -15.41 24.02 -1.96
CA HIS A 217 -16.68 24.47 -1.41
C HIS A 217 -17.72 23.35 -1.30
N GLY A 218 -18.03 22.95 -0.07
CA GLY A 218 -19.02 21.93 0.23
C GLY A 218 -19.01 21.52 1.69
N ASN A 219 -20.14 21.01 2.17
CA ASN A 219 -20.33 20.65 3.58
C ASN A 219 -20.70 19.17 3.79
N THR A 220 -20.54 18.34 2.76
CA THR A 220 -20.90 16.91 2.75
C THR A 220 -19.69 16.00 2.55
N PHE A 221 -18.47 16.51 2.68
CA PHE A 221 -17.27 15.69 2.57
C PHE A 221 -17.21 14.67 3.71
N PHE A 222 -16.62 13.50 3.43
CA PHE A 222 -16.68 12.35 4.32
C PHE A 222 -15.80 12.54 5.56
N MET A 223 -16.42 12.65 6.74
CA MET A 223 -15.74 12.71 8.05
C MET A 223 -14.58 13.72 8.05
N ASN A 224 -13.36 13.33 8.44
CA ASN A 224 -12.23 14.26 8.56
C ASN A 224 -11.88 14.97 7.23
N GLN A 225 -12.30 14.42 6.08
CA GLN A 225 -12.10 15.04 4.77
C GLN A 225 -12.77 16.42 4.65
N GLN A 226 -13.77 16.73 5.49
CA GLN A 226 -14.40 18.05 5.57
C GLN A 226 -13.46 19.14 6.11
N LEU A 227 -12.43 18.80 6.89
CA LEU A 227 -11.55 19.79 7.50
C LEU A 227 -10.51 20.36 6.53
N TYR A 228 -10.03 19.55 5.57
CA TYR A 228 -9.07 19.98 4.54
C TYR A 228 -9.57 21.14 3.65
N PRO A 229 -10.80 21.12 3.11
CA PRO A 229 -11.30 22.26 2.36
C PRO A 229 -11.51 23.48 3.27
N ILE A 230 -12.05 23.29 4.48
CA ILE A 230 -12.33 24.38 5.42
C ILE A 230 -11.06 25.18 5.76
N VAL A 231 -9.91 24.54 5.98
CA VAL A 231 -8.67 25.27 6.26
C VAL A 231 -8.25 26.16 5.07
N GLY A 232 -8.45 25.69 3.84
CA GLY A 232 -8.20 26.47 2.62
C GLY A 232 -9.22 27.59 2.40
N GLU A 233 -10.50 27.31 2.65
CA GLU A 233 -11.60 28.27 2.60
C GLU A 233 -11.38 29.42 3.59
N LEU A 234 -11.13 29.11 4.87
CA LEU A 234 -10.87 30.11 5.90
C LEU A 234 -9.67 31.00 5.54
N ALA A 235 -8.58 30.41 5.04
CA ALA A 235 -7.42 31.18 4.59
C ALA A 235 -7.75 32.11 3.41
N GLY A 236 -8.52 31.61 2.44
CA GLY A 236 -9.00 32.41 1.31
C GLY A 236 -9.90 33.55 1.74
N TYR A 237 -10.91 33.26 2.57
CA TYR A 237 -11.87 34.25 3.05
C TYR A 237 -11.22 35.32 3.91
N ILE A 238 -10.25 34.96 4.77
CA ILE A 238 -9.42 35.95 5.47
C ILE A 238 -8.67 36.79 4.43
N PHE A 239 -7.91 36.18 3.52
CA PHE A 239 -7.09 36.91 2.54
C PHE A 239 -7.90 37.90 1.68
N THR A 240 -9.14 37.54 1.33
CA THR A 240 -10.04 38.33 0.46
C THR A 240 -11.01 39.22 1.22
N ASP A 241 -10.95 39.28 2.55
CA ASP A 241 -11.90 39.99 3.40
C ASP A 241 -13.37 39.54 3.22
N ASP A 242 -13.61 38.25 2.95
CA ASP A 242 -14.97 37.69 2.80
C ASP A 242 -15.54 37.23 4.15
N ARG A 243 -16.30 38.12 4.80
CA ARG A 243 -16.92 37.83 6.09
C ARG A 243 -17.99 36.73 6.03
N ALA A 244 -18.77 36.68 4.96
CA ALA A 244 -19.91 35.76 4.87
C ALA A 244 -19.44 34.32 4.66
N GLY A 245 -18.49 34.11 3.75
CA GLY A 245 -17.84 32.81 3.55
C GLY A 245 -17.15 32.34 4.83
N TYR A 246 -16.45 33.24 5.52
CA TYR A 246 -15.78 32.93 6.78
C TYR A 246 -16.75 32.44 7.87
N GLU A 247 -17.84 33.16 8.13
CA GLU A 247 -18.82 32.79 9.16
C GLU A 247 -19.51 31.46 8.85
N GLN A 248 -19.73 31.16 7.56
CA GLN A 248 -20.23 29.86 7.11
C GLN A 248 -19.22 28.73 7.36
N ALA A 249 -17.95 28.91 6.97
CA ALA A 249 -16.91 27.92 7.20
C ALA A 249 -16.68 27.65 8.70
N VAL A 250 -16.83 28.67 9.56
CA VAL A 250 -16.80 28.51 11.02
C VAL A 250 -17.94 27.62 11.54
N GLU A 251 -19.15 27.79 11.03
CA GLU A 251 -20.28 26.91 11.42
C GLU A 251 -20.07 25.48 10.91
N TRP A 252 -19.57 25.31 9.68
CA TRP A 252 -19.23 24.00 9.11
C TRP A 252 -18.08 23.30 9.84
N PHE A 253 -17.10 24.05 10.34
CA PHE A 253 -16.05 23.52 11.21
C PHE A 253 -16.62 23.01 12.53
N SER A 254 -17.54 23.77 13.13
CA SER A 254 -17.95 23.55 14.52
C SER A 254 -19.06 22.51 14.65
N VAL A 255 -20.17 22.68 13.91
CA VAL A 255 -21.39 21.86 14.02
C VAL A 255 -21.83 21.28 12.66
N ASN A 256 -21.73 22.06 11.59
CA ASN A 256 -22.23 21.73 10.25
C ASN A 256 -23.66 21.19 10.28
N LYS A 257 -24.56 21.98 10.85
CA LYS A 257 -25.94 21.57 11.15
C LYS A 257 -26.73 21.16 9.90
N THR A 258 -26.36 21.69 8.74
CA THR A 258 -27.03 21.44 7.46
C THR A 258 -26.53 20.18 6.73
N ASN A 259 -25.52 19.48 7.26
CA ASN A 259 -25.10 18.20 6.69
C ASN A 259 -26.24 17.17 6.84
N PRO A 260 -26.66 16.50 5.74
CA PRO A 260 -27.77 15.56 5.78
C PRO A 260 -27.46 14.25 6.50
N ASN A 261 -26.18 13.92 6.73
CA ASN A 261 -25.74 12.67 7.33
C ASN A 261 -24.81 12.90 8.54
N ARG A 262 -25.36 12.75 9.74
CA ARG A 262 -24.62 12.88 11.01
C ARG A 262 -23.44 11.91 11.16
N HIS A 263 -23.43 10.78 10.46
CA HIS A 263 -22.39 9.76 10.60
C HIS A 263 -21.17 10.04 9.73
N THR A 264 -21.34 10.85 8.68
CA THR A 264 -20.26 11.31 7.81
C THR A 264 -19.96 12.80 8.00
N ASN A 265 -20.60 13.46 8.96
CA ASN A 265 -20.38 14.87 9.24
C ASN A 265 -18.99 15.07 9.86
N GLY A 266 -18.14 15.83 9.19
CA GLY A 266 -16.78 16.13 9.60
C GLY A 266 -16.57 17.32 10.54
N ALA A 267 -17.65 17.97 11.00
CA ALA A 267 -17.55 19.03 12.00
C ALA A 267 -16.95 18.52 13.32
N LEU A 268 -16.28 19.38 14.07
CA LEU A 268 -15.56 19.05 15.31
C LEU A 268 -16.40 18.19 16.26
N ASN A 269 -17.65 18.57 16.56
CA ASN A 269 -18.53 17.82 17.48
C ASN A 269 -19.05 16.49 16.92
N SER A 270 -19.07 16.34 15.58
CA SER A 270 -19.50 15.10 14.93
C SER A 270 -18.33 14.13 14.73
N LEU A 271 -17.14 14.66 14.42
CA LEU A 271 -15.92 13.91 14.25
C LEU A 271 -15.37 13.42 15.60
N LEU A 272 -15.33 14.30 16.59
CA LEU A 272 -15.03 14.00 17.99
C LEU A 272 -16.34 13.97 18.77
N ARG A 273 -16.95 12.79 18.77
CA ARG A 273 -18.32 12.61 19.22
C ARG A 273 -18.36 12.09 20.64
N GLU A 274 -19.13 12.78 21.46
CA GLU A 274 -19.52 12.29 22.78
C GLU A 274 -20.62 11.25 22.63
N ILE A 275 -20.41 10.12 23.30
CA ILE A 275 -21.34 9.03 23.44
C ILE A 275 -21.87 9.07 24.87
N GLY A 276 -23.17 9.30 25.01
CA GLY A 276 -23.83 9.33 26.33
C GLY A 276 -23.79 7.97 27.02
N ALA A 277 -23.80 7.97 28.37
CA ALA A 277 -23.86 6.74 29.16
C ALA A 277 -25.16 5.95 28.94
N ASP A 278 -26.22 6.64 28.51
CA ASP A 278 -27.55 6.12 28.21
C ASP A 278 -27.77 5.82 26.72
N ASP A 279 -26.75 6.01 25.87
CA ASP A 279 -26.82 5.61 24.46
C ASP A 279 -27.02 4.08 24.36
N PRO A 280 -28.05 3.60 23.64
CA PRO A 280 -28.35 2.16 23.58
C PRO A 280 -27.24 1.31 22.94
N LEU A 281 -26.34 1.93 22.17
CA LEU A 281 -25.18 1.27 21.58
C LEU A 281 -23.96 1.30 22.50
N ASN A 282 -23.98 2.02 23.62
CA ASN A 282 -22.86 2.15 24.55
C ASN A 282 -22.81 0.98 25.57
N PRO A 283 -21.87 0.03 25.47
CA PRO A 283 -21.75 -1.07 26.43
C PRO A 283 -20.93 -0.72 27.68
N TYR A 284 -20.32 0.46 27.76
CA TYR A 284 -19.31 0.80 28.77
C TYR A 284 -19.89 1.40 30.07
N GLY A 285 -21.16 1.77 30.08
CA GLY A 285 -21.87 2.24 31.28
C GLY A 285 -21.45 3.62 31.80
N HIS A 286 -20.68 4.38 31.01
CA HIS A 286 -20.30 5.77 31.26
C HIS A 286 -20.17 6.52 29.92
N ALA A 287 -20.25 7.85 29.97
CA ALA A 287 -20.07 8.68 28.78
C ALA A 287 -18.58 8.79 28.42
N PHE A 288 -18.28 8.94 27.13
CA PHE A 288 -16.92 9.11 26.63
C PHE A 288 -16.93 9.84 25.29
N VAL A 289 -15.81 10.48 24.93
CA VAL A 289 -15.58 11.05 23.59
C VAL A 289 -14.79 10.06 22.76
N GLN A 290 -15.23 9.84 21.51
CA GLN A 290 -14.51 9.05 20.52
C GLN A 290 -14.30 9.83 19.23
N HIS A 291 -13.18 9.58 18.57
CA HIS A 291 -12.94 10.05 17.21
C HIS A 291 -13.55 9.05 16.21
N GLN A 292 -14.48 9.50 15.35
CA GLN A 292 -15.21 8.61 14.42
C GLN A 292 -14.26 7.95 13.40
N GLU A 293 -13.32 8.72 12.85
CA GLU A 293 -12.30 8.25 11.88
C GLU A 293 -11.47 7.06 12.36
N MET A 294 -11.33 6.85 13.68
CA MET A 294 -10.58 5.70 14.24
C MET A 294 -11.18 4.34 13.87
N GLY A 295 -12.44 4.30 13.43
CA GLY A 295 -13.05 3.09 12.86
C GLY A 295 -12.57 2.76 11.44
N ARG A 296 -11.98 3.73 10.72
CA ARG A 296 -11.42 3.53 9.37
C ARG A 296 -9.93 3.24 9.46
N ASP A 297 -9.15 4.18 9.97
CA ASP A 297 -7.70 4.06 10.13
C ASP A 297 -7.14 5.19 11.01
N GLN A 298 -5.96 4.97 11.58
CA GLN A 298 -5.38 5.92 12.55
C GLN A 298 -4.62 7.09 11.90
N ALA A 299 -4.28 7.00 10.61
CA ALA A 299 -3.59 8.05 9.90
C ALA A 299 -4.50 9.26 9.71
N HIS A 300 -5.70 9.02 9.19
CA HIS A 300 -6.66 10.09 8.95
C HIS A 300 -7.29 10.61 10.25
N ALA A 301 -7.37 9.77 11.29
CA ALA A 301 -7.73 10.26 12.63
C ALA A 301 -6.68 11.27 13.16
N TRP A 302 -5.39 11.03 12.91
CA TRP A 302 -4.35 12.01 13.23
C TRP A 302 -4.51 13.30 12.42
N ASP A 303 -4.73 13.20 11.11
CA ASP A 303 -4.93 14.36 10.24
C ASP A 303 -6.13 15.20 10.72
N GLY A 304 -7.22 14.53 11.12
CA GLY A 304 -8.40 15.18 11.69
C GLY A 304 -8.09 16.04 12.92
N ILE A 305 -7.31 15.51 13.87
CA ILE A 305 -6.88 16.26 15.07
C ILE A 305 -5.92 17.39 14.69
N ALA A 306 -4.97 17.14 13.79
CA ALA A 306 -3.97 18.11 13.38
C ALA A 306 -4.62 19.33 12.69
N ILE A 307 -5.50 19.10 11.72
CA ILE A 307 -6.19 20.18 11.00
C ILE A 307 -7.20 20.89 11.91
N ALA A 308 -7.91 20.17 12.79
CA ALA A 308 -8.79 20.82 13.76
C ALA A 308 -8.02 21.74 14.74
N THR A 309 -6.80 21.35 15.11
CA THR A 309 -5.89 22.18 15.92
C THR A 309 -5.46 23.42 15.13
N GLU A 310 -5.09 23.26 13.86
CA GLU A 310 -4.71 24.37 12.98
C GLU A 310 -5.86 25.36 12.77
N ILE A 311 -7.06 24.88 12.40
CA ILE A 311 -8.24 25.73 12.24
C ILE A 311 -8.54 26.48 13.54
N SER A 312 -8.52 25.79 14.69
CA SER A 312 -8.77 26.42 16.00
C SER A 312 -7.78 27.55 16.29
N ARG A 313 -6.51 27.38 15.90
CA ARG A 313 -5.51 28.44 15.97
C ARG A 313 -5.82 29.58 14.99
N MET A 314 -6.13 29.31 13.72
CA MET A 314 -6.46 30.34 12.73
C MET A 314 -7.61 31.23 13.21
N LEU A 315 -8.67 30.61 13.74
CA LEU A 315 -9.81 31.30 14.31
C LEU A 315 -9.42 32.13 15.55
N THR A 316 -8.56 31.59 16.42
CA THR A 316 -8.05 32.30 17.61
C THR A 316 -7.19 33.50 17.24
N VAL A 317 -6.37 33.42 16.17
CA VAL A 317 -5.58 34.56 15.67
C VAL A 317 -6.48 35.72 15.21
N GLN A 318 -7.69 35.40 14.73
CA GLN A 318 -8.72 36.38 14.35
C GLN A 318 -9.61 36.82 15.54
N ASP A 319 -9.31 36.38 16.77
CA ASP A 319 -10.12 36.59 17.98
C ASP A 319 -11.58 36.10 17.86
N THR A 320 -11.81 35.07 17.03
CA THR A 320 -13.13 34.50 16.81
C THR A 320 -13.57 33.68 18.02
N ARG A 321 -14.79 33.94 18.50
CA ARG A 321 -15.49 33.17 19.53
C ARG A 321 -16.73 32.52 18.94
N LEU A 322 -17.12 31.39 19.52
CA LEU A 322 -18.21 30.54 19.04
C LEU A 322 -19.36 30.55 20.04
N ASP A 323 -20.59 30.60 19.53
CA ASP A 323 -21.76 30.19 20.31
C ASP A 323 -21.54 28.74 20.76
N PRO A 324 -21.65 28.41 22.07
CA PRO A 324 -21.28 27.11 22.60
C PRO A 324 -22.16 25.95 22.11
N VAL A 325 -23.31 26.24 21.49
CA VAL A 325 -24.26 25.23 20.99
C VAL A 325 -24.36 25.26 19.47
N ALA A 326 -24.56 26.44 18.88
CA ALA A 326 -24.73 26.61 17.45
C ALA A 326 -23.42 26.56 16.67
N GLY A 327 -22.28 26.82 17.32
CA GLY A 327 -20.97 26.85 16.65
C GLY A 327 -20.79 27.97 15.64
N THR A 328 -21.70 28.96 15.63
CA THR A 328 -21.59 30.18 14.82
C THR A 328 -20.72 31.21 15.51
N VAL A 329 -20.12 32.15 14.76
CA VAL A 329 -19.41 33.30 15.33
C VAL A 329 -20.33 34.06 16.29
N SER A 330 -19.85 34.33 17.51
CA SER A 330 -20.63 34.99 18.57
C SER A 330 -19.79 35.99 19.34
N THR A 331 -20.45 37.01 19.88
CA THR A 331 -19.88 37.99 20.83
C THR A 331 -20.62 37.98 22.16
N GLU A 332 -21.54 37.04 22.35
CA GLU A 332 -22.28 36.88 23.60
C GLU A 332 -21.33 36.51 24.75
N PRO A 333 -21.68 36.85 26.01
CA PRO A 333 -20.77 36.65 27.15
C PRO A 333 -20.36 35.20 27.43
N ASP A 334 -21.14 34.23 26.96
CA ASP A 334 -20.89 32.79 27.08
C ASP A 334 -20.20 32.19 25.85
N ALA A 335 -19.85 33.01 24.85
CA ALA A 335 -19.12 32.55 23.68
C ALA A 335 -17.74 32.00 24.06
N VAL A 336 -17.38 30.84 23.50
CA VAL A 336 -16.18 30.08 23.85
C VAL A 336 -15.09 30.22 22.77
N SER A 337 -13.83 29.92 23.10
CA SER A 337 -12.80 29.79 22.07
C SER A 337 -13.04 28.50 21.25
N PRO A 338 -12.55 28.44 20.01
CA PRO A 338 -12.59 27.23 19.18
C PRO A 338 -12.03 25.98 19.88
N PHE A 339 -10.95 26.13 20.66
CA PHE A 339 -10.38 25.03 21.46
C PHE A 339 -11.35 24.56 22.56
N ARG A 340 -12.03 25.47 23.26
CA ARG A 340 -12.95 25.15 24.37
C ARG A 340 -14.34 24.69 23.91
N PHE A 341 -14.59 24.66 22.60
CA PHE A 341 -15.89 24.30 22.04
C PHE A 341 -16.24 22.82 22.31
N GLY A 342 -17.52 22.56 22.62
CA GLY A 342 -17.99 21.21 22.93
C GLY A 342 -17.45 20.63 24.24
N ASP A 343 -17.08 21.50 25.19
CA ASP A 343 -16.43 21.19 26.48
C ASP A 343 -15.07 20.51 26.29
N ASP A 344 -14.11 21.27 25.74
CA ASP A 344 -12.75 20.79 25.43
C ASP A 344 -12.71 19.56 24.51
N ARG A 345 -13.66 19.47 23.58
CA ARG A 345 -13.87 18.28 22.76
C ARG A 345 -12.63 17.82 22.01
N LEU A 346 -11.85 18.80 21.52
CA LEU A 346 -10.60 18.53 20.82
C LEU A 346 -9.53 17.92 21.74
N LEU A 347 -9.48 18.32 23.01
CA LEU A 347 -8.55 17.77 24.01
C LEU A 347 -8.90 16.31 24.33
N GLU A 348 -10.16 16.04 24.67
CA GLU A 348 -10.62 14.70 25.04
C GLU A 348 -10.48 13.70 23.89
N GLY A 349 -10.89 14.11 22.68
CA GLY A 349 -10.77 13.27 21.48
C GLY A 349 -9.32 12.96 21.11
N ALA A 350 -8.42 13.95 21.27
CA ALA A 350 -6.99 13.74 21.06
C ALA A 350 -6.40 12.80 22.12
N ASP A 351 -6.79 12.92 23.39
CA ASP A 351 -6.31 12.06 24.46
C ASP A 351 -6.69 10.59 24.23
N ALA A 352 -7.96 10.34 23.85
CA ALA A 352 -8.44 9.01 23.49
C ALA A 352 -7.67 8.41 22.30
N TRP A 353 -7.40 9.23 21.28
CA TRP A 353 -6.58 8.80 20.13
C TRP A 353 -5.15 8.44 20.55
N TYR A 354 -4.48 9.31 21.33
CA TYR A 354 -3.13 9.03 21.84
C TYR A 354 -3.08 7.78 22.71
N ALA A 355 -4.09 7.55 23.55
CA ALA A 355 -4.20 6.34 24.36
C ALA A 355 -4.18 5.08 23.47
N TYR A 356 -5.03 5.05 22.44
CA TYR A 356 -5.11 3.92 21.51
C TYR A 356 -3.82 3.71 20.72
N MET A 357 -3.21 4.81 20.24
CA MET A 357 -1.97 4.78 19.47
C MET A 357 -0.76 4.34 20.27
N MET A 358 -0.75 4.57 21.59
CA MET A 358 0.28 4.04 22.48
C MET A 358 0.03 2.57 22.86
N GLY A 359 -1.07 1.96 22.44
CA GLY A 359 -1.39 0.55 22.72
C GLY A 359 -2.33 0.33 23.90
N LYS A 360 -3.02 1.36 24.40
CA LYS A 360 -4.13 1.17 25.34
C LYS A 360 -5.39 0.74 24.60
N THR A 361 -6.29 0.06 25.30
CA THR A 361 -7.68 -0.07 24.87
C THR A 361 -8.45 1.20 25.24
N VAL A 362 -9.38 1.61 24.38
CA VAL A 362 -10.23 2.78 24.59
C VAL A 362 -11.69 2.44 24.28
N PRO A 363 -12.67 3.06 24.96
CA PRO A 363 -14.06 2.89 24.59
C PRO A 363 -14.30 3.48 23.20
N TRP A 364 -14.94 2.69 22.35
CA TRP A 364 -15.37 3.08 21.01
C TRP A 364 -16.54 2.21 20.59
N ILE A 365 -17.50 2.79 19.88
CA ILE A 365 -18.64 2.08 19.29
C ILE A 365 -18.86 2.51 17.84
N ASP A 366 -19.43 1.61 17.03
CA ASP A 366 -19.96 1.96 15.71
C ASP A 366 -21.26 2.73 15.90
N THR A 367 -21.24 4.05 15.65
CA THR A 367 -22.41 4.90 15.87
C THR A 367 -23.53 4.66 14.85
N THR A 368 -23.28 3.89 13.79
CA THR A 368 -24.31 3.47 12.82
C THR A 368 -25.10 2.24 13.30
N GLY A 369 -24.62 1.54 14.33
CA GLY A 369 -25.14 0.23 14.75
C GLY A 369 -24.63 -0.95 13.90
N GLY A 370 -23.72 -0.68 12.95
CA GLY A 370 -23.06 -1.68 12.12
C GLY A 370 -21.97 -2.48 12.85
N PRO A 371 -21.24 -3.35 12.12
CA PRO A 371 -20.20 -4.23 12.66
C PRO A 371 -18.85 -3.54 12.86
N GLY A 372 -18.79 -2.21 12.82
CA GLY A 372 -17.56 -1.46 12.95
C GLY A 372 -16.81 -1.72 14.25
N LYS A 373 -15.48 -1.70 14.15
CA LYS A 373 -14.56 -1.74 15.29
C LYS A 373 -13.40 -0.80 15.03
N LEU A 374 -12.66 -0.48 16.10
CA LEU A 374 -11.42 0.29 16.00
C LEU A 374 -10.47 -0.36 14.98
N SER A 375 -9.91 0.47 14.11
CA SER A 375 -8.99 0.02 13.08
C SER A 375 -7.57 -0.11 13.62
N GLU A 376 -6.90 -1.20 13.30
CA GLU A 376 -5.47 -1.41 13.57
C GLU A 376 -4.57 -0.75 12.53
N ALA A 377 -5.15 -0.28 11.41
CA ALA A 377 -4.38 0.34 10.35
C ALA A 377 -3.66 1.59 10.86
N TYR A 378 -2.33 1.61 10.70
CA TYR A 378 -1.43 2.65 11.19
C TYR A 378 -1.33 2.81 12.72
N ARG A 379 -1.89 1.90 13.53
CA ARG A 379 -1.76 1.97 15.00
C ARG A 379 -0.28 1.94 15.42
N GLY A 380 0.11 2.85 16.33
CA GLY A 380 1.50 3.06 16.77
C GLY A 380 2.37 3.94 15.88
N ARG A 381 1.84 4.42 14.75
CA ARG A 381 2.52 5.32 13.84
C ARG A 381 2.48 6.77 14.35
N VAL A 382 3.19 7.04 15.45
CA VAL A 382 3.25 8.38 16.08
C VAL A 382 4.70 8.82 16.27
N PHE A 383 5.13 9.82 15.52
CA PHE A 383 6.51 10.33 15.54
C PHE A 383 6.58 11.76 16.06
N GLN A 384 5.59 12.58 15.69
CA GLN A 384 5.47 13.95 16.15
C GLN A 384 4.27 14.05 17.11
N PRO A 385 4.45 14.54 18.34
CA PRO A 385 3.31 14.99 19.13
C PRO A 385 2.67 16.23 18.48
N ILE A 386 1.37 16.40 18.66
CA ILE A 386 0.72 17.69 18.45
C ILE A 386 1.03 18.52 19.71
N ASP A 387 2.31 18.91 19.83
CA ASP A 387 2.84 19.72 20.94
C ASP A 387 2.03 20.97 21.18
N GLU A 388 1.51 21.53 20.08
CA GLU A 388 0.66 22.69 20.06
C GLU A 388 -0.54 22.54 20.98
N LEU A 389 -1.26 21.42 20.91
CA LEU A 389 -2.46 21.19 21.70
C LEU A 389 -2.12 21.19 23.20
N TYR A 390 -1.10 20.43 23.60
CA TYR A 390 -0.61 20.43 24.98
C TYR A 390 -0.25 21.84 25.46
N ASN A 391 0.52 22.58 24.65
CA ASN A 391 1.02 23.89 25.03
C ASN A 391 -0.11 24.92 25.16
N ILE A 392 -1.07 24.93 24.25
CA ILE A 392 -2.22 25.85 24.28
C ILE A 392 -3.05 25.62 25.54
N TYR A 393 -3.49 24.39 25.79
CA TYR A 393 -4.28 24.08 26.99
C TYR A 393 -3.52 24.37 28.28
N ARG A 394 -2.24 23.99 28.35
CA ARG A 394 -1.43 24.20 29.55
C ARG A 394 -1.15 25.68 29.83
N TYR A 395 -0.79 26.45 28.80
CA TYR A 395 -0.19 27.78 28.98
C TYR A 395 -1.14 28.93 28.71
N GLU A 396 -2.11 28.76 27.83
CA GLU A 396 -3.13 29.77 27.50
C GLU A 396 -4.39 29.59 28.34
N PHE A 397 -4.90 28.35 28.44
CA PHE A 397 -6.12 28.05 29.20
C PHE A 397 -5.86 27.64 30.65
N GLY A 398 -4.61 27.29 31.01
CA GLY A 398 -4.24 26.95 32.39
C GLY A 398 -4.73 25.57 32.86
N VAL A 399 -5.08 24.69 31.92
CA VAL A 399 -5.51 23.31 32.17
C VAL A 399 -4.36 22.48 32.75
N ASP A 400 -4.66 21.63 33.73
CA ASP A 400 -3.74 20.57 34.16
C ASP A 400 -3.84 19.39 33.20
N VAL A 401 -3.11 19.49 32.08
CA VAL A 401 -3.15 18.49 31.01
C VAL A 401 -2.73 17.10 31.51
N LYS A 402 -1.93 16.99 32.58
CA LYS A 402 -1.55 15.67 33.14
C LYS A 402 -2.72 14.97 33.82
N GLU A 403 -3.66 15.73 34.35
CA GLU A 403 -4.88 15.21 34.99
C GLU A 403 -5.99 15.01 33.94
N GLU A 404 -6.23 16.01 33.09
CA GLU A 404 -7.36 16.00 32.14
C GLU A 404 -7.08 15.21 30.84
N ALA A 405 -5.84 15.19 30.36
CA ALA A 405 -5.44 14.48 29.15
C ALA A 405 -4.07 13.77 29.33
N PRO A 406 -4.02 12.75 30.20
CA PRO A 406 -2.78 12.10 30.61
C PRO A 406 -2.04 11.40 29.45
N ASN A 407 -2.74 10.97 28.41
CA ASN A 407 -2.14 10.29 27.25
C ASN A 407 -1.49 11.30 26.29
N LEU A 408 -2.13 12.45 26.07
CA LEU A 408 -1.51 13.58 25.37
C LEU A 408 -0.26 14.06 26.13
N ALA A 409 -0.36 14.23 27.45
CA ALA A 409 0.76 14.62 28.29
C ALA A 409 1.90 13.58 28.25
N LYS A 410 1.57 12.28 28.25
CA LYS A 410 2.59 11.23 28.13
C LYS A 410 3.28 11.25 26.77
N MET A 411 2.53 11.46 25.70
CA MET A 411 3.12 11.58 24.36
C MET A 411 4.04 12.80 24.26
N LYS A 412 3.66 13.94 24.87
CA LYS A 412 4.51 15.14 24.97
C LYS A 412 5.85 14.85 25.64
N GLU A 413 5.87 14.01 26.69
CA GLU A 413 7.09 13.58 27.39
C GLU A 413 7.98 12.67 26.52
N GLN A 414 7.37 11.83 25.67
CA GLN A 414 8.06 10.87 24.81
C GLN A 414 8.41 11.39 23.40
N ALA A 415 8.21 12.68 23.16
CA ALA A 415 8.40 13.29 21.87
C ALA A 415 9.85 13.65 21.55
N ASP A 416 10.21 13.50 20.28
CA ASP A 416 11.52 13.85 19.75
C ASP A 416 11.62 15.33 19.39
N GLY A 417 12.84 15.73 19.01
CA GLY A 417 13.11 17.01 18.39
C GLY A 417 12.61 17.13 16.94
N PRO A 418 12.97 18.23 16.26
CA PRO A 418 12.54 18.50 14.88
C PRO A 418 13.11 17.51 13.85
N GLU A 419 14.15 16.76 14.21
CA GLU A 419 14.72 15.69 13.41
C GLU A 419 14.61 14.36 14.17
N PHE A 420 14.06 13.36 13.50
CA PHE A 420 13.76 12.05 14.07
C PHE A 420 13.82 10.96 12.99
N PHE A 421 13.59 9.70 13.37
CA PHE A 421 13.52 8.60 12.41
C PHE A 421 12.09 8.16 12.14
N TRP A 422 11.73 8.07 10.86
CA TRP A 422 10.50 7.44 10.37
C TRP A 422 10.87 6.04 9.90
N GLY A 423 10.71 5.06 10.79
CA GLY A 423 11.33 3.74 10.63
C GLY A 423 12.84 3.86 10.67
N THR A 424 13.50 3.44 9.61
CA THR A 424 14.96 3.48 9.50
C THR A 424 15.49 4.71 8.74
N GLY A 425 14.59 5.51 8.17
CA GLY A 425 14.93 6.74 7.45
C GLY A 425 14.95 7.97 8.35
N ALA A 426 16.00 8.78 8.23
CA ALA A 426 16.02 10.11 8.85
C ALA A 426 14.90 10.97 8.27
N TYR A 427 14.22 11.71 9.14
CA TYR A 427 13.05 12.51 8.83
C TYR A 427 13.17 13.89 9.47
N ASN A 428 12.74 14.90 8.71
CA ASN A 428 12.71 16.28 9.15
C ASN A 428 11.25 16.74 9.25
N PHE A 429 10.88 17.34 10.38
CA PHE A 429 9.52 17.80 10.63
C PHE A 429 9.02 18.80 9.56
N TRP A 430 9.92 19.57 8.94
CA TRP A 430 9.61 20.56 7.93
C TRP A 430 9.62 19.96 6.53
N ASN A 431 8.50 19.35 6.15
CA ASN A 431 8.33 18.72 4.84
C ASN A 431 7.01 19.13 4.18
N SER A 432 6.93 18.93 2.86
CA SER A 432 5.81 19.37 2.03
C SER A 432 4.60 18.43 2.04
N ASN A 433 4.40 17.63 3.11
CA ASN A 433 3.21 16.79 3.24
C ASN A 433 1.94 17.66 3.02
N PRO A 434 1.03 17.26 2.11
CA PRO A 434 -0.18 18.03 1.82
C PRO A 434 -1.23 17.98 2.93
N ASP A 435 -1.13 17.05 3.88
CA ASP A 435 -2.23 16.70 4.78
C ASP A 435 -2.23 17.49 6.10
N TYR A 436 -1.13 18.14 6.46
CA TYR A 436 -1.02 18.95 7.70
C TYR A 436 0.05 20.04 7.55
N ASN A 437 0.02 21.10 8.37
CA ASN A 437 1.03 22.15 8.35
C ASN A 437 1.98 22.13 9.57
N PRO A 438 3.31 22.02 9.39
CA PRO A 438 4.27 21.89 10.49
C PRO A 438 4.70 23.24 11.13
N ASP A 439 3.90 24.30 11.03
CA ASP A 439 4.27 25.68 11.42
C ASP A 439 4.04 26.03 12.90
N TYR A 440 3.53 25.09 13.70
CA TYR A 440 3.25 25.27 15.13
C TYR A 440 4.44 25.80 15.95
N TRP A 441 5.68 25.52 15.52
CA TRP A 441 6.88 26.02 16.18
C TRP A 441 6.97 27.56 16.16
N LEU A 442 6.37 28.21 15.16
CA LEU A 442 6.23 29.67 15.07
C LEU A 442 5.21 30.23 16.07
N SER A 443 4.30 29.39 16.56
CA SER A 443 3.20 29.74 17.47
C SER A 443 3.44 29.30 18.91
N LEU A 444 4.62 28.76 19.23
CA LEU A 444 4.94 28.32 20.59
C LEU A 444 4.83 29.48 21.60
N PRO A 445 4.27 29.24 22.80
CA PRO A 445 4.20 30.27 23.82
C PRO A 445 5.57 30.50 24.43
N GLU A 446 5.91 31.76 24.77
CA GLU A 446 7.23 32.13 25.35
C GLU A 446 7.60 31.29 26.59
N LYS A 447 6.61 30.75 27.32
CA LYS A 447 6.79 29.85 28.47
C LYS A 447 7.56 28.56 28.16
N VAL A 448 7.72 28.16 26.89
CA VAL A 448 8.53 26.99 26.52
C VAL A 448 10.02 27.31 26.31
N ALA A 449 10.44 28.57 26.45
CA ALA A 449 11.83 28.97 26.27
C ALA A 449 12.80 28.18 27.17
N GLY A 450 13.87 27.69 26.57
CA GLY A 450 14.90 26.86 27.19
C GLY A 450 14.57 25.37 27.25
N GLN A 451 13.40 24.93 26.78
CA GLN A 451 13.07 23.50 26.73
C GLN A 451 13.76 22.84 25.53
N THR A 452 14.67 21.90 25.82
CA THR A 452 15.35 21.07 24.82
C THR A 452 14.57 19.79 24.55
N ARG A 453 14.63 19.30 23.30
CA ARG A 453 14.13 17.98 22.93
C ARG A 453 15.27 16.98 22.78
N PRO A 454 15.04 15.70 23.05
CA PRO A 454 16.02 14.68 22.72
C PRO A 454 16.21 14.59 21.21
N GLU A 455 17.47 14.51 20.79
CA GLU A 455 17.85 14.23 19.41
C GLU A 455 18.07 12.72 19.26
N GLN A 456 17.51 12.14 18.20
CA GLN A 456 17.73 10.74 17.88
C GLN A 456 18.91 10.64 16.90
N THR A 457 19.96 9.92 17.27
CA THR A 457 21.20 9.81 16.47
C THR A 457 21.27 8.55 15.62
N ASP A 458 20.38 7.59 15.86
CA ASP A 458 20.36 6.28 15.23
C ASP A 458 18.91 5.76 15.06
N PRO A 459 18.65 4.84 14.13
CA PRO A 459 17.29 4.34 13.86
C PRO A 459 16.78 3.31 14.89
N LEU A 460 17.47 3.05 16.00
CA LEU A 460 16.99 2.09 16.99
C LEU A 460 15.74 2.61 17.69
N VAL A 461 14.74 1.75 17.80
CA VAL A 461 13.53 2.03 18.57
C VAL A 461 13.88 1.85 20.05
N ARG A 462 14.19 2.95 20.73
CA ARG A 462 14.50 2.98 22.18
C ARG A 462 13.26 2.66 22.99
N VAL A 463 13.19 1.46 23.57
CA VAL A 463 11.94 0.92 24.15
C VAL A 463 11.45 1.75 25.32
N ALA A 464 12.33 2.27 26.18
CA ALA A 464 11.96 3.18 27.27
C ALA A 464 11.19 4.44 26.82
N ARG A 465 11.47 4.94 25.61
CA ARG A 465 10.81 6.14 25.04
C ARG A 465 9.67 5.81 24.08
N ARG A 466 9.74 4.65 23.42
CA ARG A 466 8.79 4.22 22.39
C ARG A 466 7.83 3.13 22.88
N SER A 467 7.66 3.00 24.20
CA SER A 467 6.66 2.09 24.76
C SER A 467 5.95 2.65 25.98
N ILE A 468 4.85 1.99 26.36
CA ILE A 468 4.21 2.17 27.65
C ILE A 468 4.06 0.82 28.37
N PRO A 469 4.32 0.74 29.69
CA PRO A 469 3.85 -0.34 30.53
C PRO A 469 2.32 -0.41 30.54
N LEU A 470 1.77 -1.62 30.38
CA LEU A 470 0.32 -1.88 30.47
C LEU A 470 -0.08 -2.59 31.77
N ASP A 471 0.87 -2.76 32.68
CA ASP A 471 0.69 -3.39 33.98
C ASP A 471 1.61 -2.79 35.05
N GLY A 472 1.48 -3.28 36.29
CA GLY A 472 2.33 -2.91 37.41
C GLY A 472 3.60 -3.76 37.61
N ARG A 473 3.95 -4.63 36.65
CA ARG A 473 5.16 -5.47 36.66
C ARG A 473 6.25 -4.96 35.71
N SER A 474 5.90 -4.02 34.84
CA SER A 474 6.80 -3.39 33.88
C SER A 474 7.09 -1.94 34.30
N GLU A 475 8.35 -1.54 34.32
CA GLU A 475 8.74 -0.17 34.67
C GLU A 475 9.93 0.32 33.85
N VAL A 476 9.84 1.58 33.40
CA VAL A 476 10.93 2.31 32.74
C VAL A 476 11.94 2.73 33.80
N ARG A 477 13.24 2.49 33.56
CA ARG A 477 14.32 2.94 34.44
C ARG A 477 15.63 3.14 33.66
N GLU A 478 16.54 3.91 34.23
CA GLU A 478 17.94 3.96 33.80
C GLU A 478 18.75 2.96 34.63
N GLU A 479 19.52 2.09 33.99
CA GLU A 479 20.40 1.13 34.66
C GLU A 479 21.65 0.88 33.81
N ASP A 480 22.83 0.93 34.42
CA ASP A 480 24.13 0.72 33.75
C ASP A 480 24.37 1.60 32.51
N GLY A 481 23.77 2.80 32.46
CA GLY A 481 23.85 3.72 31.32
C GLY A 481 22.88 3.41 30.18
N HIS A 482 21.94 2.49 30.39
CA HIS A 482 20.87 2.15 29.46
C HIS A 482 19.51 2.63 29.96
N ASP A 483 18.72 3.25 29.07
CA ASP A 483 17.30 3.53 29.29
C ASP A 483 16.49 2.27 28.93
N ILE A 484 16.08 1.50 29.93
CA ILE A 484 15.45 0.18 29.74
C ILE A 484 14.00 0.17 30.18
N VAL A 485 13.27 -0.85 29.72
CA VAL A 485 12.05 -1.31 30.38
C VAL A 485 12.32 -2.67 31.01
N ARG A 486 12.24 -2.74 32.34
CA ARG A 486 12.33 -4.01 33.07
C ARG A 486 10.94 -4.58 33.25
N MET A 487 10.74 -5.79 32.74
CA MET A 487 9.50 -6.56 32.83
C MET A 487 9.73 -7.73 33.79
N ARG A 488 9.01 -7.76 34.91
CA ARG A 488 9.03 -8.92 35.82
C ARG A 488 8.10 -9.98 35.27
N ALA A 489 8.66 -11.07 34.74
CA ALA A 489 7.91 -12.11 34.06
C ALA A 489 6.84 -12.71 34.98
N SER A 490 5.78 -13.26 34.39
CA SER A 490 4.80 -14.02 35.16
C SER A 490 4.09 -15.03 34.28
N LYS A 491 3.44 -16.03 34.89
CA LYS A 491 2.60 -16.99 34.15
C LYS A 491 1.45 -16.33 33.39
N LYS A 492 1.04 -15.10 33.77
CA LYS A 492 0.02 -14.31 33.08
C LYS A 492 0.61 -13.28 32.11
N GLY A 493 1.93 -13.21 32.01
CA GLY A 493 2.63 -12.16 31.29
C GLY A 493 2.90 -10.91 32.12
N ALA A 494 3.90 -10.15 31.70
CA ALA A 494 4.02 -8.71 31.89
C ALA A 494 4.15 -8.07 30.50
N THR A 495 3.46 -6.98 30.20
CA THR A 495 3.24 -6.47 28.86
C THR A 495 3.62 -5.01 28.73
N ILE A 496 4.31 -4.72 27.63
CA ILE A 496 4.56 -3.37 27.13
C ILE A 496 4.03 -3.27 25.69
N ALA A 497 3.59 -2.09 25.28
CA ALA A 497 3.25 -1.80 23.88
C ALA A 497 4.37 -0.98 23.25
N VAL A 498 5.09 -1.54 22.29
CA VAL A 498 6.20 -0.88 21.59
C VAL A 498 5.68 -0.29 20.28
N ARG A 499 5.74 1.02 20.12
CA ARG A 499 5.28 1.78 18.95
C ARG A 499 6.43 2.12 18.00
N THR A 500 6.11 2.76 16.88
CA THR A 500 7.07 3.21 15.84
C THR A 500 7.86 2.07 15.19
N LEU A 501 7.35 0.84 15.23
CA LEU A 501 7.95 -0.35 14.61
C LEU A 501 7.71 -0.36 13.09
N MET A 502 8.23 0.63 12.37
CA MET A 502 8.07 0.69 10.92
C MET A 502 9.13 -0.18 10.25
N TYR A 503 8.82 -1.46 10.09
CA TYR A 503 9.72 -2.44 9.50
C TYR A 503 10.21 -2.02 8.11
N ASP A 504 11.46 -2.39 7.81
CA ASP A 504 12.03 -2.33 6.45
C ASP A 504 11.25 -3.28 5.50
N SER A 505 11.83 -3.60 4.34
CA SER A 505 11.21 -4.60 3.45
C SER A 505 10.99 -5.92 4.18
N ARG A 506 9.73 -6.35 4.17
CA ARG A 506 9.24 -7.65 4.67
C ARG A 506 9.07 -8.67 3.55
N ASP A 507 9.69 -8.42 2.39
CA ASP A 507 9.74 -9.36 1.28
C ASP A 507 10.98 -10.25 1.43
N GLY A 508 10.77 -11.52 1.80
CA GLY A 508 11.83 -12.44 2.19
C GLY A 508 12.31 -12.19 3.62
N TYR A 509 13.29 -12.99 4.08
CA TYR A 509 13.85 -12.95 5.43
C TYR A 509 14.03 -11.52 5.95
N SER A 510 13.27 -11.16 6.99
CA SER A 510 13.14 -9.81 7.53
C SER A 510 13.28 -9.85 9.06
N PRO A 511 14.47 -10.21 9.58
CA PRO A 511 14.69 -10.31 11.01
C PRO A 511 14.59 -8.95 11.69
N VAL A 512 14.02 -8.96 12.88
CA VAL A 512 13.99 -7.84 13.83
C VAL A 512 14.74 -8.26 15.07
N GLY A 513 15.73 -7.47 15.48
CA GLY A 513 16.51 -7.72 16.69
C GLY A 513 15.91 -7.02 17.90
N VAL A 514 15.77 -7.72 19.02
CA VAL A 514 15.39 -7.15 20.32
C VAL A 514 16.57 -7.30 21.25
N LEU A 515 17.13 -6.18 21.73
CA LEU A 515 18.25 -6.17 22.66
C LEU A 515 17.73 -6.40 24.08
N ILE A 516 18.07 -7.55 24.65
CA ILE A 516 17.57 -8.01 25.94
C ILE A 516 18.70 -8.32 26.94
N ARG A 517 18.32 -8.32 28.22
CA ARG A 517 19.10 -8.90 29.32
C ARG A 517 18.13 -9.59 30.28
N THR A 518 18.42 -10.83 30.64
CA THR A 518 17.63 -11.69 31.53
C THR A 518 18.49 -12.31 32.62
N ASN A 519 17.86 -12.72 33.72
CA ASN A 519 18.46 -13.47 34.84
C ASN A 519 17.88 -14.89 34.99
N GLY A 520 17.29 -15.41 33.92
CA GLY A 520 16.62 -16.69 33.87
C GLY A 520 15.84 -16.87 32.56
N PRO A 521 15.46 -18.11 32.21
CA PRO A 521 14.71 -18.38 31.00
C PRO A 521 13.29 -17.80 31.07
N ALA A 522 12.82 -17.27 29.95
CA ALA A 522 11.48 -16.72 29.80
C ALA A 522 11.00 -16.88 28.35
N THR A 523 9.82 -16.36 28.06
CA THR A 523 9.27 -16.30 26.71
C THR A 523 8.80 -14.88 26.44
N LEU A 524 9.12 -14.37 25.25
CA LEU A 524 8.58 -13.12 24.73
C LEU A 524 7.50 -13.43 23.70
N GLU A 525 6.25 -13.25 24.07
CA GLU A 525 5.13 -13.32 23.14
C GLU A 525 4.97 -11.96 22.44
N ILE A 526 4.80 -11.99 21.13
CA ILE A 526 4.67 -10.80 20.30
C ILE A 526 3.31 -10.81 19.60
N ARG A 527 2.49 -9.79 19.89
CA ARG A 527 1.09 -9.70 19.42
C ARG A 527 0.86 -8.38 18.68
N LYS A 528 -0.03 -8.42 17.69
CA LYS A 528 -0.57 -7.23 17.02
C LYS A 528 -1.56 -6.51 17.94
N ASP A 529 -2.44 -7.29 18.57
CA ASP A 529 -3.45 -6.84 19.52
C ASP A 529 -3.53 -7.83 20.69
N MET A 530 -3.80 -7.34 21.90
CA MET A 530 -3.82 -8.16 23.13
C MET A 530 -4.93 -9.22 23.17
N SER A 531 -5.95 -9.10 22.33
CA SER A 531 -7.03 -10.09 22.20
C SER A 531 -6.70 -11.21 21.20
N LEU A 532 -5.66 -11.05 20.39
CA LEU A 532 -5.25 -12.01 19.36
C LEU A 532 -4.11 -12.91 19.85
N GLU A 533 -4.00 -14.10 19.27
CA GLU A 533 -2.86 -15.01 19.47
C GLU A 533 -1.52 -14.38 19.04
N PRO A 534 -0.38 -14.80 19.64
CA PRO A 534 0.90 -14.20 19.31
C PRO A 534 1.32 -14.68 17.92
N TYR A 535 1.70 -13.74 17.05
CA TYR A 535 2.23 -14.08 15.74
C TYR A 535 3.68 -14.54 15.82
N HIS A 536 4.37 -14.24 16.93
CA HIS A 536 5.67 -14.83 17.29
C HIS A 536 5.72 -15.14 18.78
N THR A 537 6.38 -16.24 19.10
CA THR A 537 6.75 -16.60 20.47
C THR A 537 8.25 -16.86 20.47
N VAL A 538 9.01 -16.02 21.17
CA VAL A 538 10.48 -16.09 21.18
C VAL A 538 10.92 -16.61 22.55
N SER A 539 11.57 -17.77 22.57
CA SER A 539 12.22 -18.28 23.79
C SER A 539 13.41 -17.39 24.16
N LEU A 540 13.46 -16.95 25.41
CA LEU A 540 14.53 -16.12 25.95
C LEU A 540 15.44 -16.99 26.84
N PRO A 541 16.76 -16.99 26.64
CA PRO A 541 17.68 -17.70 27.51
C PRO A 541 17.90 -16.94 28.83
N ASP A 542 18.66 -17.54 29.76
CA ASP A 542 19.36 -16.75 30.79
C ASP A 542 20.60 -16.14 30.16
N THR A 543 20.65 -14.81 30.05
CA THR A 543 21.81 -14.11 29.48
C THR A 543 22.95 -13.92 30.48
N HIS A 544 22.80 -14.37 31.73
CA HIS A 544 23.78 -14.19 32.81
C HIS A 544 24.14 -12.72 33.07
N GLY A 545 23.20 -11.80 32.81
CA GLY A 545 23.40 -10.36 32.96
C GLY A 545 24.09 -9.65 31.78
N GLU A 546 24.38 -10.36 30.68
CA GLU A 546 24.94 -9.77 29.47
C GLU A 546 23.86 -9.27 28.51
N TRP A 547 24.14 -8.22 27.74
CA TRP A 547 23.24 -7.76 26.68
C TRP A 547 23.37 -8.65 25.44
N ARG A 548 22.24 -9.18 24.98
CA ARG A 548 22.15 -10.09 23.83
C ARG A 548 20.96 -9.73 22.97
N TYR A 549 21.13 -9.79 21.65
CA TYR A 549 20.00 -9.74 20.74
C TYR A 549 19.32 -11.11 20.70
N VAL A 550 17.99 -11.10 20.71
CA VAL A 550 17.17 -12.20 20.17
C VAL A 550 16.47 -11.69 18.92
N THR A 551 16.11 -12.57 17.99
CA THR A 551 15.48 -12.16 16.73
C THR A 551 14.17 -12.89 16.45
N TYR A 552 13.25 -12.19 15.77
CA TYR A 552 12.06 -12.78 15.15
C TYR A 552 11.93 -12.29 13.71
N ASP A 553 11.32 -13.08 12.83
CA ASP A 553 11.27 -12.81 11.39
C ASP A 553 9.92 -12.23 10.95
N MET A 554 9.93 -11.08 10.29
CA MET A 554 8.75 -10.37 9.83
C MET A 554 8.40 -10.62 8.35
N ASP A 555 9.02 -11.61 7.70
CA ASP A 555 8.72 -11.97 6.31
C ASP A 555 7.21 -12.25 6.12
N ARG A 556 6.61 -11.58 5.12
CA ARG A 556 5.20 -11.77 4.75
C ARG A 556 4.90 -13.18 4.25
N ALA A 557 5.92 -13.95 3.87
CA ALA A 557 5.78 -15.35 3.51
C ALA A 557 5.45 -16.25 4.71
N ILE A 558 5.83 -15.87 5.93
CA ILE A 558 5.52 -16.60 7.17
C ILE A 558 4.45 -15.89 8.01
N LEU A 559 4.42 -14.56 7.97
CA LEU A 559 3.38 -13.72 8.60
C LEU A 559 2.32 -13.36 7.57
N HIS A 560 1.31 -14.21 7.50
CA HIS A 560 0.24 -14.14 6.52
C HIS A 560 -0.72 -12.96 6.77
N GLY A 561 -1.17 -12.29 5.71
CA GLY A 561 -2.14 -11.19 5.82
C GLY A 561 -1.63 -10.01 6.65
N SER A 562 -2.55 -9.33 7.32
CA SER A 562 -2.26 -8.26 8.29
C SER A 562 -2.19 -8.79 9.73
N THR A 563 -1.71 -10.03 9.94
CA THR A 563 -1.61 -10.68 11.27
C THR A 563 -0.60 -10.01 12.18
N ALA A 564 0.49 -9.46 11.62
CA ALA A 564 1.44 -8.62 12.35
C ALA A 564 0.95 -7.16 12.40
N GLY A 565 1.26 -6.47 13.49
CA GLY A 565 1.08 -5.02 13.57
C GLY A 565 2.09 -4.32 12.66
N ASP A 566 1.69 -3.25 11.98
CA ASP A 566 2.55 -2.55 11.02
C ASP A 566 3.45 -1.49 11.67
N ASN A 567 3.07 -0.96 12.84
CA ASN A 567 3.83 0.08 13.55
C ASN A 567 3.81 -0.08 15.08
N LEU A 568 3.12 -1.09 15.59
CA LEU A 568 3.01 -1.40 17.03
C LEU A 568 3.09 -2.91 17.23
N ALA A 569 3.75 -3.33 18.31
CA ALA A 569 3.68 -4.70 18.80
C ALA A 569 3.60 -4.72 20.32
N TYR A 570 2.80 -5.63 20.85
CA TYR A 570 2.76 -5.92 22.27
C TYR A 570 3.80 -6.98 22.57
N TYR A 571 4.73 -6.65 23.46
CA TYR A 571 5.74 -7.56 23.96
C TYR A 571 5.30 -8.04 25.33
N THR A 572 5.07 -9.33 25.49
CA THR A 572 4.62 -9.94 26.74
C THR A 572 5.65 -10.95 27.25
N ALA A 573 6.28 -10.65 28.39
CA ALA A 573 7.24 -11.51 29.05
C ALA A 573 6.51 -12.54 29.95
N VAL A 574 6.56 -13.81 29.56
CA VAL A 574 5.99 -14.95 30.28
C VAL A 574 7.10 -15.78 30.91
N GLY A 575 6.95 -16.14 32.19
CA GLY A 575 7.98 -16.87 32.92
C GLY A 575 7.73 -16.90 34.44
N ASP A 576 8.73 -17.35 35.19
CA ASP A 576 8.70 -17.33 36.65
C ASP A 576 8.85 -15.90 37.20
N SER A 577 8.24 -15.65 38.37
CA SER A 577 8.07 -14.28 38.88
C SER A 577 9.34 -13.60 39.39
N ASP A 578 10.42 -14.35 39.55
CA ASP A 578 11.76 -13.89 39.90
C ASP A 578 12.64 -13.60 38.66
N VAL A 579 12.14 -13.92 37.46
CA VAL A 579 12.80 -13.60 36.20
C VAL A 579 12.45 -12.18 35.77
N ASN A 580 13.49 -11.38 35.54
CA ASN A 580 13.42 -10.07 34.90
C ASN A 580 13.83 -10.20 33.44
N VAL A 581 13.04 -9.59 32.57
CA VAL A 581 13.38 -9.36 31.17
C VAL A 581 13.57 -7.85 30.99
N ASP A 582 14.81 -7.42 30.85
CA ASP A 582 15.15 -6.04 30.53
C ASP A 582 15.21 -5.91 29.01
N ILE A 583 14.52 -4.90 28.46
CA ILE A 583 14.54 -4.58 27.04
C ILE A 583 15.06 -3.14 26.86
N ASP A 584 16.11 -2.98 26.06
CA ASP A 584 16.72 -1.67 25.75
C ASP A 584 16.13 -1.09 24.45
N SER A 585 16.27 -1.83 23.35
CA SER A 585 15.96 -1.33 22.00
C SER A 585 15.50 -2.43 21.05
N VAL A 586 14.77 -2.01 20.01
CA VAL A 586 14.43 -2.84 18.85
C VAL A 586 15.19 -2.33 17.62
N ASN A 587 15.90 -3.25 16.97
CA ASN A 587 16.68 -3.02 15.76
C ASN A 587 15.93 -3.55 14.52
N LEU A 588 15.38 -2.61 13.75
CA LEU A 588 14.66 -2.89 12.51
C LEU A 588 15.60 -3.18 11.32
N GLN A 589 16.90 -2.93 11.46
CA GLN A 589 17.95 -3.16 10.46
C GLN A 589 18.77 -4.43 10.75
N ALA A 590 18.25 -5.34 11.57
CA ALA A 590 18.95 -6.57 11.95
C ALA A 590 19.41 -7.40 10.73
N ARG A 591 18.69 -7.34 9.61
CA ARG A 591 19.05 -8.04 8.37
C ARG A 591 20.45 -7.71 7.85
N THR A 592 20.91 -6.47 8.04
CA THR A 592 22.21 -6.01 7.56
C THR A 592 23.23 -5.81 8.67
N GLN A 593 22.79 -5.79 9.93
CA GLN A 593 23.62 -5.50 11.09
C GLN A 593 23.93 -6.71 11.97
N LEU A 594 23.13 -7.78 11.89
CA LEU A 594 23.25 -9.00 12.67
C LEU A 594 23.37 -10.23 11.75
N SER A 595 24.01 -11.29 12.26
CA SER A 595 24.11 -12.61 11.62
C SER A 595 23.59 -13.68 12.59
N PRO A 596 22.28 -13.76 12.86
CA PRO A 596 21.76 -14.65 13.90
C PRO A 596 22.16 -16.12 13.64
N PRO A 597 22.66 -16.85 14.67
CA PRO A 597 22.83 -18.29 14.57
C PRO A 597 21.51 -18.98 14.20
N SER A 598 21.57 -20.02 13.38
CA SER A 598 20.39 -20.73 12.91
C SER A 598 20.52 -22.25 13.09
N PHE A 599 19.52 -22.87 13.72
CA PHE A 599 19.43 -24.32 13.81
C PHE A 599 18.73 -24.86 12.56
N ALA A 600 19.28 -25.92 11.95
CA ALA A 600 18.66 -26.58 10.80
C ALA A 600 17.28 -27.19 11.13
N GLN A 601 17.06 -27.48 12.41
CA GLN A 601 15.82 -28.01 12.97
C GLN A 601 14.72 -26.94 13.15
N GLY A 602 15.03 -25.65 12.95
CA GLY A 602 14.12 -24.54 13.25
C GLY A 602 14.18 -24.11 14.72
N GLN A 603 13.04 -23.64 15.25
CA GLN A 603 12.96 -23.13 16.64
C GLN A 603 12.62 -24.20 17.67
N ARG A 604 12.08 -25.35 17.24
CA ARG A 604 11.72 -26.46 18.11
C ARG A 604 12.00 -27.78 17.41
N THR A 605 12.48 -28.76 18.16
CA THR A 605 12.62 -30.13 17.66
C THR A 605 12.27 -31.16 18.72
N THR A 606 11.76 -32.31 18.27
CA THR A 606 11.44 -33.43 19.13
C THR A 606 12.47 -34.54 18.92
N LEU A 607 13.23 -34.87 19.96
CA LEU A 607 14.16 -36.00 19.95
C LEU A 607 13.49 -37.22 20.59
N ILE A 608 13.41 -38.31 19.84
CA ILE A 608 12.75 -39.54 20.29
C ILE A 608 13.83 -40.59 20.60
N GLY A 609 13.96 -40.95 21.88
CA GLY A 609 14.85 -42.01 22.36
C GLY A 609 14.12 -43.31 22.68
N VAL A 610 14.86 -44.43 22.68
CA VAL A 610 14.36 -45.74 23.14
C VAL A 610 15.00 -46.06 24.48
N ALA A 611 14.20 -46.47 25.47
CA ALA A 611 14.70 -46.82 26.80
C ALA A 611 15.80 -47.89 26.73
N GLY A 612 16.98 -47.57 27.27
CA GLY A 612 18.15 -48.46 27.28
C GLY A 612 19.04 -48.40 26.03
N ALA A 613 18.71 -47.59 25.03
CA ALA A 613 19.56 -47.33 23.86
C ALA A 613 20.18 -45.93 23.93
N PRO A 614 21.42 -45.72 23.44
CA PRO A 614 22.00 -44.39 23.35
C PRO A 614 21.27 -43.52 22.30
N LEU A 615 21.11 -42.24 22.61
CA LEU A 615 20.60 -41.22 21.72
C LEU A 615 21.69 -40.16 21.52
N GLU A 616 22.26 -40.13 20.31
CA GLU A 616 23.24 -39.14 19.89
C GLU A 616 22.70 -38.33 18.72
N ARG A 617 22.78 -37.00 18.80
CA ARG A 617 22.31 -36.07 17.77
C ARG A 617 23.19 -34.84 17.66
N SER A 618 23.38 -34.35 16.44
CA SER A 618 23.91 -33.00 16.25
C SER A 618 22.76 -32.00 16.40
N LEU A 619 22.93 -31.05 17.32
CA LEU A 619 22.12 -29.84 17.44
C LEU A 619 22.94 -28.61 17.03
N ALA A 620 23.99 -28.79 16.24
CA ALA A 620 24.83 -27.69 15.80
C ALA A 620 24.03 -26.66 14.98
N ALA A 621 24.15 -25.39 15.36
CA ALA A 621 23.69 -24.25 14.59
C ALA A 621 24.75 -23.83 13.57
N THR A 622 24.33 -23.07 12.57
CA THR A 622 25.20 -22.40 11.61
C THR A 622 25.08 -20.89 11.73
N ASP A 623 26.21 -20.20 11.64
CA ASP A 623 26.28 -18.74 11.62
C ASP A 623 26.57 -18.23 10.20
N PRO A 624 25.69 -17.39 9.61
CA PRO A 624 25.92 -16.82 8.28
C PRO A 624 27.13 -15.86 8.19
N GLY A 625 27.51 -15.20 9.29
CA GLY A 625 28.67 -14.31 9.38
C GLY A 625 30.00 -15.05 9.59
N GLY A 626 29.92 -16.32 10.03
CA GLY A 626 31.07 -17.19 10.21
C GLY A 626 31.71 -17.09 11.60
N GLU A 627 31.02 -16.45 12.55
CA GLU A 627 31.41 -16.39 13.96
C GLU A 627 31.49 -17.79 14.59
N ALA A 628 32.38 -17.93 15.57
CA ALA A 628 32.49 -19.16 16.35
C ALA A 628 31.35 -19.24 17.37
N LEU A 629 30.57 -20.32 17.31
CA LEU A 629 29.40 -20.50 18.17
C LEU A 629 29.77 -21.21 19.48
N THR A 630 29.09 -20.80 20.55
CA THR A 630 29.08 -21.48 21.85
C THR A 630 27.69 -21.99 22.17
N TYR A 631 27.62 -23.11 22.89
CA TYR A 631 26.36 -23.78 23.22
C TYR A 631 26.16 -23.92 24.72
N GLU A 632 24.95 -23.60 25.18
CA GLU A 632 24.48 -23.83 26.54
C GLU A 632 23.15 -24.58 26.50
N ALA A 633 22.88 -25.44 27.47
CA ALA A 633 21.61 -26.16 27.55
C ALA A 633 20.99 -26.06 28.93
N SER A 634 19.67 -25.90 28.97
CA SER A 634 18.88 -25.79 30.20
C SER A 634 17.75 -26.82 30.23
N GLY A 635 17.32 -27.24 31.42
CA GLY A 635 16.21 -28.20 31.58
C GLY A 635 16.52 -29.65 31.16
N LEU A 636 17.77 -29.98 30.85
CA LEU A 636 18.16 -31.33 30.43
C LEU A 636 17.92 -32.39 31.54
N PRO A 637 17.41 -33.58 31.20
CA PRO A 637 17.30 -34.68 32.14
C PRO A 637 18.69 -35.17 32.58
N GLU A 638 18.80 -35.71 33.79
CA GLU A 638 20.08 -36.15 34.35
C GLU A 638 20.85 -37.09 33.40
N GLY A 639 22.12 -36.82 33.12
CA GLY A 639 22.93 -37.63 32.21
C GLY A 639 22.65 -37.40 30.71
N ALA A 640 21.77 -36.47 30.34
CA ALA A 640 21.82 -35.83 29.04
C ALA A 640 22.84 -34.67 29.07
N ALA A 641 23.55 -34.44 27.98
CA ALA A 641 24.50 -33.34 27.85
C ALA A 641 24.56 -32.81 26.42
N VAL A 642 24.87 -31.52 26.28
CA VAL A 642 25.22 -30.87 25.01
C VAL A 642 26.66 -30.39 25.12
N ASP A 643 27.48 -30.70 24.12
CA ASP A 643 28.85 -30.21 24.05
C ASP A 643 28.87 -28.71 23.71
N SER A 644 29.56 -27.92 24.54
CA SER A 644 29.53 -26.46 24.50
C SER A 644 30.17 -25.83 23.26
N THR A 645 30.85 -26.61 22.42
CA THR A 645 31.58 -26.11 21.23
C THR A 645 31.03 -26.70 19.94
N THR A 646 30.57 -27.94 19.97
CA THR A 646 30.10 -28.67 18.79
C THR A 646 28.57 -28.74 18.69
N GLY A 647 27.84 -28.46 19.77
CA GLY A 647 26.38 -28.63 19.81
C GLY A 647 25.94 -30.10 19.78
N ALA A 648 26.87 -31.05 20.03
CA ALA A 648 26.54 -32.47 20.04
C ALA A 648 25.74 -32.85 21.30
N PHE A 649 24.53 -33.36 21.10
CA PHE A 649 23.66 -33.91 22.15
C PHE A 649 23.93 -35.40 22.36
N SER A 650 24.04 -35.81 23.62
CA SER A 650 24.17 -37.21 24.02
C SER A 650 23.28 -37.53 25.23
N TRP A 651 22.61 -38.68 25.18
CA TRP A 651 21.77 -39.17 26.28
C TRP A 651 21.61 -40.69 26.26
N SER A 652 21.42 -41.30 27.43
CA SER A 652 21.07 -42.72 27.59
C SER A 652 19.82 -42.85 28.49
N PRO A 653 18.61 -42.73 27.93
CA PRO A 653 17.37 -42.75 28.70
C PRO A 653 17.12 -44.11 29.37
N THR A 654 16.56 -44.10 30.58
CA THR A 654 16.18 -45.33 31.33
C THR A 654 14.66 -45.49 31.40
N SER A 655 14.18 -46.72 31.63
CA SER A 655 12.75 -47.05 31.74
C SER A 655 12.02 -46.37 32.91
N SER A 656 12.77 -45.79 33.86
CA SER A 656 12.26 -45.01 34.99
C SER A 656 11.90 -43.56 34.64
N ARG A 657 12.32 -43.07 33.46
CA ARG A 657 12.13 -41.68 33.01
C ARG A 657 11.24 -41.61 31.77
N ARG A 658 10.05 -42.19 31.90
CA ARG A 658 9.01 -42.12 30.87
C ARG A 658 8.25 -40.80 31.00
N GLY A 659 8.04 -40.12 29.89
CA GLY A 659 7.31 -38.86 29.81
C GLY A 659 8.05 -37.83 28.97
N ASP A 660 7.34 -36.76 28.59
CA ASP A 660 7.88 -35.66 27.81
C ASP A 660 8.68 -34.73 28.75
N VAL A 661 9.92 -34.43 28.37
CA VAL A 661 10.77 -33.46 29.07
C VAL A 661 11.04 -32.30 28.13
N HIS A 662 10.75 -31.08 28.60
CA HIS A 662 11.08 -29.84 27.88
C HIS A 662 12.44 -29.31 28.34
N ALA A 663 13.33 -29.08 27.38
CA ALA A 663 14.65 -28.49 27.58
C ALA A 663 14.90 -27.41 26.51
N SER A 664 16.00 -26.69 26.60
CA SER A 664 16.41 -25.75 25.54
C SER A 664 17.92 -25.79 25.32
N VAL A 665 18.33 -25.46 24.10
CA VAL A 665 19.74 -25.27 23.72
C VAL A 665 19.89 -23.87 23.12
N VAL A 666 20.85 -23.11 23.64
CA VAL A 666 21.19 -21.77 23.17
C VAL A 666 22.45 -21.88 22.31
N ALA A 667 22.42 -21.30 21.13
CA ALA A 667 23.62 -21.04 20.33
C ALA A 667 23.89 -19.52 20.35
N SER A 668 25.12 -19.14 20.73
CA SER A 668 25.53 -17.74 20.84
C SER A 668 26.76 -17.45 19.98
N ASP A 669 26.69 -16.37 19.19
CA ASP A 669 27.84 -15.77 18.48
C ASP A 669 28.53 -14.66 19.34
N GLY A 670 28.04 -14.42 20.56
CA GLY A 670 28.47 -13.35 21.46
C GLY A 670 27.73 -12.02 21.31
N LYS A 671 26.86 -11.87 20.31
CA LYS A 671 25.97 -10.71 20.11
C LYS A 671 24.50 -11.11 20.07
N VAL A 672 24.19 -12.21 19.39
CA VAL A 672 22.86 -12.78 19.17
C VAL A 672 22.82 -14.16 19.81
N ASP A 673 21.76 -14.40 20.57
CA ASP A 673 21.43 -15.72 21.11
C ASP A 673 20.21 -16.28 20.38
N THR A 674 20.34 -17.48 19.84
CA THR A 674 19.23 -18.24 19.25
C THR A 674 18.93 -19.46 20.13
N VAL A 675 17.65 -19.68 20.44
CA VAL A 675 17.20 -20.79 21.27
C VAL A 675 16.52 -21.86 20.42
N LEU A 676 16.90 -23.11 20.63
CA LEU A 676 16.20 -24.31 20.15
C LEU A 676 15.46 -24.96 21.32
N ASP A 677 14.14 -24.95 21.27
CA ASP A 677 13.31 -25.72 22.22
C ASP A 677 13.42 -27.22 21.90
N LEU A 678 13.64 -28.03 22.94
CA LEU A 678 13.77 -29.47 22.84
C LEU A 678 12.64 -30.19 23.56
N ASP A 679 11.88 -30.99 22.82
CA ASP A 679 10.97 -31.98 23.37
C ASP A 679 11.65 -33.35 23.36
N LEU A 680 11.88 -33.93 24.54
CA LEU A 680 12.50 -35.24 24.68
C LEU A 680 11.44 -36.28 24.98
N VAL A 681 11.26 -37.24 24.06
CA VAL A 681 10.29 -38.33 24.18
C VAL A 681 11.01 -39.66 24.37
N VAL A 682 10.67 -40.41 25.41
CA VAL A 682 11.24 -41.75 25.68
C VAL A 682 10.21 -42.83 25.43
N ALA A 683 10.42 -43.61 24.38
CA ALA A 683 9.61 -44.79 24.07
C ALA A 683 10.09 -46.05 24.81
N SER A 684 9.17 -46.98 25.09
CA SER A 684 9.49 -48.27 25.70
C SER A 684 10.30 -49.19 24.80
N ASP A 685 10.10 -49.06 23.49
CA ASP A 685 10.68 -49.87 22.43
C ASP A 685 10.64 -49.10 21.10
N ARG A 686 11.22 -49.68 20.06
CA ARG A 686 11.27 -49.09 18.72
C ARG A 686 9.88 -48.91 18.08
N ALA A 687 8.91 -49.77 18.40
CA ALA A 687 7.54 -49.64 17.86
C ALA A 687 6.80 -48.44 18.47
N GLY A 688 6.99 -48.20 19.77
CA GLY A 688 6.55 -46.99 20.46
C GLY A 688 7.20 -45.73 19.89
N ALA A 689 8.51 -45.78 19.59
CA ALA A 689 9.24 -44.66 18.99
C ALA A 689 8.71 -44.29 17.59
N LEU A 690 8.44 -45.29 16.74
CA LEU A 690 7.80 -45.06 15.44
C LEU A 690 6.37 -44.50 15.58
N THR A 691 5.64 -44.88 16.63
CA THR A 691 4.33 -44.30 16.93
C THR A 691 4.46 -42.81 17.28
N ALA A 692 5.43 -42.46 18.14
CA ALA A 692 5.70 -41.06 18.51
C ALA A 692 6.13 -40.21 17.29
N ALA A 693 6.96 -40.75 16.40
CA ALA A 693 7.40 -40.04 15.19
C ALA A 693 6.27 -39.70 14.21
N ARG A 694 5.12 -40.37 14.32
CA ARG A 694 3.92 -40.14 13.48
C ARG A 694 2.96 -39.10 14.07
N ALA A 695 3.29 -38.50 15.21
CA ALA A 695 2.48 -37.46 15.84
C ALA A 695 2.24 -36.30 14.85
N GLY A 696 0.97 -35.95 14.61
CA GLY A 696 0.55 -34.94 13.64
C GLY A 696 -0.17 -35.48 12.40
N PHE A 697 -0.08 -36.79 12.10
CA PHE A 697 -0.90 -37.40 11.04
C PHE A 697 -2.34 -37.67 11.53
N ASP A 698 -3.34 -37.14 10.83
CA ASP A 698 -4.75 -37.39 11.10
C ASP A 698 -5.38 -38.26 9.99
N PRO A 699 -5.78 -39.52 10.28
CA PRO A 699 -6.41 -40.38 9.29
C PRO A 699 -7.80 -39.89 8.81
N GLY A 700 -8.43 -38.94 9.52
CA GLY A 700 -9.68 -38.30 9.13
C GLY A 700 -9.51 -37.17 8.11
N VAL A 701 -8.28 -36.70 7.88
CA VAL A 701 -7.98 -35.63 6.91
C VAL A 701 -7.60 -36.23 5.56
N THR A 702 -8.22 -35.71 4.50
CA THR A 702 -7.78 -35.98 3.13
C THR A 702 -6.58 -35.10 2.79
N TYR A 703 -5.44 -35.72 2.48
CA TYR A 703 -4.21 -35.05 2.09
C TYR A 703 -3.99 -35.10 0.56
N VAL A 704 -3.17 -34.20 0.05
CA VAL A 704 -2.65 -34.27 -1.33
C VAL A 704 -1.93 -35.59 -1.53
N ARG A 705 -2.28 -36.34 -2.59
CA ARG A 705 -1.83 -37.73 -2.81
C ARG A 705 -0.33 -37.91 -2.68
N ALA A 706 0.45 -37.04 -3.31
CA ALA A 706 1.92 -37.11 -3.30
C ALA A 706 2.51 -37.04 -1.88
N THR A 707 2.00 -36.12 -1.04
CA THR A 707 2.49 -35.94 0.33
C THR A 707 2.09 -37.11 1.24
N LEU A 708 0.88 -37.64 1.06
CA LEU A 708 0.42 -38.82 1.79
C LEU A 708 1.22 -40.07 1.42
N GLN A 709 1.56 -40.23 0.13
CA GLN A 709 2.37 -41.34 -0.33
C GLN A 709 3.78 -41.28 0.25
N ALA A 710 4.43 -40.12 0.21
CA ALA A 710 5.75 -39.92 0.81
C ALA A 710 5.77 -40.28 2.31
N PHE A 711 4.74 -39.86 3.06
CA PHE A 711 4.56 -40.25 4.47
C PHE A 711 4.41 -41.77 4.64
N LYS A 712 3.56 -42.41 3.83
CA LYS A 712 3.36 -43.87 3.88
C LYS A 712 4.65 -44.63 3.56
N ASP A 713 5.43 -44.16 2.59
CA ASP A 713 6.69 -44.76 2.18
C ASP A 713 7.74 -44.61 3.29
N ALA A 714 7.86 -43.44 3.91
CA ALA A 714 8.75 -43.20 5.06
C ALA A 714 8.42 -44.15 6.22
N VAL A 715 7.14 -44.24 6.62
CA VAL A 715 6.70 -45.16 7.69
C VAL A 715 6.98 -46.62 7.33
N SER A 716 6.73 -47.01 6.08
CA SER A 716 6.95 -48.39 5.61
C SER A 716 8.44 -48.75 5.60
N SER A 717 9.30 -47.83 5.20
CA SER A 717 10.76 -47.99 5.20
C SER A 717 11.29 -48.28 6.60
N VAL A 718 10.93 -47.46 7.60
CA VAL A 718 11.36 -47.66 9.00
C VAL A 718 10.79 -48.95 9.57
N LYS A 719 9.52 -49.25 9.28
CA LYS A 719 8.87 -50.48 9.76
C LYS A 719 9.54 -51.75 9.20
N ALA A 720 10.06 -51.71 7.97
CA ALA A 720 10.71 -52.85 7.34
C ALA A 720 12.05 -53.22 7.99
N THR A 721 12.72 -52.26 8.64
CA THR A 721 14.05 -52.44 9.26
C THR A 721 14.02 -52.30 10.79
N ILE A 722 12.83 -52.20 11.40
CA ILE A 722 12.66 -51.84 12.81
C ILE A 722 13.41 -52.77 13.78
N ASP A 723 13.52 -54.06 13.47
CA ASP A 723 14.20 -55.07 14.29
C ASP A 723 15.66 -55.30 13.88
N THR A 724 16.11 -54.77 12.74
CA THR A 724 17.41 -55.12 12.12
C THR A 724 18.37 -53.95 11.93
N ALA A 725 17.87 -52.71 11.86
CA ALA A 725 18.69 -51.51 11.79
C ALA A 725 19.53 -51.34 13.08
N ASP A 726 20.74 -50.80 12.97
CA ASP A 726 21.43 -50.26 14.14
C ASP A 726 20.68 -49.05 14.71
N ASP A 727 21.03 -48.66 15.94
CA ASP A 727 20.31 -47.60 16.65
C ASP A 727 20.34 -46.28 15.88
N SER A 728 21.49 -45.89 15.31
CA SER A 728 21.63 -44.63 14.53
C SER A 728 20.71 -44.62 13.30
N THR A 729 20.74 -45.69 12.51
CA THR A 729 19.93 -45.80 11.29
C THR A 729 18.44 -45.79 11.60
N PHE A 730 18.02 -46.49 12.66
CA PHE A 730 16.64 -46.47 13.12
C PHE A 730 16.19 -45.05 13.51
N LEU A 731 17.06 -44.37 14.25
CA LEU A 731 16.88 -43.02 14.76
C LEU A 731 16.80 -41.95 13.64
N ASP A 732 17.61 -42.05 12.58
CA ASP A 732 17.51 -41.20 11.38
C ASP A 732 16.21 -41.47 10.59
N GLY A 733 15.76 -42.73 10.60
CA GLY A 733 14.47 -43.13 10.06
C GLY A 733 13.29 -42.42 10.75
N LEU A 734 13.35 -42.22 12.07
CA LEU A 734 12.31 -41.47 12.80
C LEU A 734 12.25 -40.01 12.36
N VAL A 735 13.40 -39.35 12.16
CA VAL A 735 13.47 -37.97 11.64
C VAL A 735 12.84 -37.91 10.25
N THR A 736 13.16 -38.86 9.38
CA THR A 736 12.54 -38.95 8.04
C THR A 736 11.01 -39.05 8.11
N VAL A 737 10.47 -39.77 9.11
CA VAL A 737 9.01 -39.84 9.33
C VAL A 737 8.46 -38.52 9.85
N GLN A 738 9.14 -37.86 10.80
CA GLN A 738 8.73 -36.55 11.33
C GLN A 738 8.71 -35.49 10.21
N ASP A 739 9.73 -35.46 9.35
CA ASP A 739 9.80 -34.58 8.18
C ASP A 739 8.66 -34.86 7.19
N ALA A 740 8.36 -36.14 6.95
CA ALA A 740 7.26 -36.51 6.07
C ALA A 740 5.88 -36.16 6.64
N VAL A 741 5.71 -36.18 7.98
CA VAL A 741 4.52 -35.66 8.65
C VAL A 741 4.41 -34.15 8.49
N ALA A 742 5.51 -33.41 8.72
CA ALA A 742 5.54 -31.95 8.55
C ALA A 742 5.25 -31.52 7.10
N ALA A 743 5.60 -32.36 6.11
CA ALA A 743 5.34 -32.12 4.70
C ALA A 743 3.89 -32.46 4.24
N LEU A 744 3.05 -33.06 5.10
CA LEU A 744 1.66 -33.39 4.77
C LEU A 744 0.85 -32.12 4.47
N ARG A 745 0.17 -32.09 3.32
CA ARG A 745 -0.70 -30.97 2.95
C ARG A 745 -2.16 -31.39 2.86
N PRO A 746 -3.06 -30.86 3.71
CA PRO A 746 -4.49 -31.10 3.59
C PRO A 746 -5.00 -30.67 2.20
N LEU A 747 -5.86 -31.46 1.58
CA LEU A 747 -6.47 -31.13 0.28
C LEU A 747 -7.50 -30.01 0.42
N ASN A 748 -8.22 -29.99 1.55
CA ASN A 748 -9.33 -29.09 1.83
C ASN A 748 -9.18 -28.43 3.21
N PRO A 749 -8.16 -27.59 3.45
CA PRO A 749 -8.07 -26.83 4.70
C PRO A 749 -9.30 -25.92 4.85
N LYS A 750 -9.84 -25.82 6.07
CA LYS A 750 -11.10 -25.11 6.35
C LYS A 750 -10.87 -23.91 7.27
N LEU A 751 -11.64 -22.85 7.04
CA LEU A 751 -11.80 -21.75 8.00
C LEU A 751 -12.79 -22.15 9.11
N ALA A 752 -12.90 -21.32 10.15
CA ALA A 752 -13.79 -21.57 11.29
C ALA A 752 -15.29 -21.70 10.88
N ASP A 753 -15.68 -21.04 9.79
CA ASP A 753 -17.04 -21.11 9.22
C ASP A 753 -17.26 -22.32 8.28
N GLY A 754 -16.26 -23.19 8.11
CA GLY A 754 -16.31 -24.39 7.27
C GLY A 754 -16.09 -24.17 5.77
N SER A 755 -15.91 -22.92 5.34
CA SER A 755 -15.50 -22.59 3.98
C SER A 755 -14.03 -23.00 3.73
N LEU A 756 -13.64 -23.06 2.46
CA LEU A 756 -12.26 -23.40 2.09
C LEU A 756 -11.30 -22.26 2.47
N ASN A 757 -10.27 -22.57 3.26
CA ASN A 757 -9.13 -21.69 3.42
C ASN A 757 -8.31 -21.71 2.12
N HIS A 758 -8.68 -20.83 1.19
CA HIS A 758 -8.15 -20.84 -0.17
C HIS A 758 -6.81 -20.10 -0.30
N ALA A 759 -6.44 -19.24 0.66
CA ALA A 759 -5.22 -18.47 0.61
C ALA A 759 -3.92 -19.30 0.41
N PRO A 760 -3.69 -20.42 1.12
CA PRO A 760 -2.50 -21.25 0.89
C PRO A 760 -2.62 -22.15 -0.37
N LEU A 761 -3.77 -22.14 -1.05
CA LEU A 761 -4.10 -23.08 -2.12
C LEU A 761 -3.94 -22.47 -3.51
N VAL A 762 -3.77 -21.15 -3.61
CA VAL A 762 -3.87 -20.40 -4.86
C VAL A 762 -2.64 -19.56 -5.15
N THR A 763 -2.35 -19.36 -6.42
CA THR A 763 -1.67 -18.15 -6.88
C THR A 763 -2.71 -17.13 -7.33
N SER A 764 -2.41 -15.84 -7.24
CA SER A 764 -3.37 -14.78 -7.56
C SER A 764 -2.73 -13.63 -8.31
N SER A 765 -3.56 -12.85 -9.00
CA SER A 765 -3.19 -11.52 -9.48
C SER A 765 -3.05 -10.48 -8.34
N LEU A 766 -3.50 -10.80 -7.13
CA LEU A 766 -3.31 -9.99 -5.92
C LEU A 766 -2.00 -10.33 -5.21
N SER A 767 -1.55 -9.45 -4.32
CA SER A 767 -0.46 -9.76 -3.40
C SER A 767 -0.87 -10.86 -2.41
N ALA A 768 0.09 -11.62 -1.89
CA ALA A 768 -0.17 -12.66 -0.90
C ALA A 768 -0.87 -12.09 0.35
N THR A 769 -0.45 -10.91 0.83
CA THR A 769 -1.09 -10.20 1.95
C THR A 769 -2.59 -9.98 1.68
N ASN A 770 -2.95 -9.49 0.50
CA ASN A 770 -4.34 -9.17 0.19
C ASN A 770 -5.20 -10.43 0.03
N VAL A 771 -4.64 -11.54 -0.46
CA VAL A 771 -5.35 -12.84 -0.49
C VAL A 771 -5.63 -13.34 0.93
N TRP A 772 -4.66 -13.21 1.84
CA TRP A 772 -4.83 -13.61 3.24
C TRP A 772 -5.80 -12.73 4.01
N ASN A 773 -5.83 -11.42 3.74
CA ASN A 773 -6.81 -10.51 4.33
C ASN A 773 -8.25 -10.92 3.98
N MET A 774 -8.48 -11.52 2.81
CA MET A 774 -9.82 -11.99 2.43
C MET A 774 -10.28 -13.27 3.13
N VAL A 775 -9.48 -13.84 4.05
CA VAL A 775 -9.82 -15.05 4.82
C VAL A 775 -9.60 -14.91 6.32
N ASP A 776 -9.27 -13.72 6.81
CA ASP A 776 -8.89 -13.50 8.22
C ASP A 776 -10.09 -13.19 9.13
N SER A 777 -11.29 -12.98 8.56
CA SER A 777 -12.51 -12.62 9.28
C SER A 777 -12.44 -11.25 9.97
N ASP A 778 -11.61 -10.34 9.44
CA ASP A 778 -11.48 -8.96 9.88
C ASP A 778 -12.03 -7.98 8.83
N ILE A 779 -13.20 -7.39 9.13
CA ILE A 779 -13.85 -6.43 8.25
C ILE A 779 -13.02 -5.15 7.94
N ASN A 780 -11.99 -4.87 8.75
CA ASN A 780 -11.10 -3.73 8.57
C ASN A 780 -9.88 -4.04 7.69
N THR A 781 -9.59 -5.31 7.41
CA THR A 781 -8.62 -5.71 6.37
C THR A 781 -9.37 -5.96 5.06
N PHE A 782 -8.68 -5.84 3.92
CA PHE A 782 -9.34 -5.97 2.61
C PHE A 782 -8.34 -6.25 1.48
N SER A 783 -8.90 -6.54 0.30
CA SER A 783 -8.21 -6.84 -0.96
C SER A 783 -7.31 -5.72 -1.52
N GLY A 784 -7.30 -4.54 -0.89
CA GLY A 784 -6.91 -3.30 -1.54
C GLY A 784 -8.03 -2.73 -2.43
N ASP A 785 -7.86 -1.49 -2.87
CA ASP A 785 -8.76 -0.81 -3.80
C ASP A 785 -8.40 -1.22 -5.24
N LEU A 786 -9.26 -2.04 -5.84
CA LEU A 786 -9.05 -2.70 -7.14
C LEU A 786 -9.67 -1.89 -8.27
N ARG A 787 -8.94 -1.76 -9.38
CA ARG A 787 -9.44 -1.15 -10.64
C ARG A 787 -9.67 -2.18 -11.75
N ALA A 788 -9.45 -3.45 -11.45
CA ALA A 788 -9.57 -4.57 -12.37
C ALA A 788 -10.03 -5.82 -11.61
N PRO A 789 -10.62 -6.81 -12.30
CA PRO A 789 -10.91 -8.12 -11.72
C PRO A 789 -9.67 -8.78 -11.14
N PHE A 790 -9.85 -9.62 -10.14
CA PHE A 790 -8.77 -10.48 -9.65
C PHE A 790 -9.06 -11.95 -9.95
N THR A 791 -7.99 -12.73 -10.08
CA THR A 791 -8.06 -14.17 -10.35
C THR A 791 -7.37 -14.99 -9.27
N LEU A 792 -7.85 -16.22 -9.06
CA LEU A 792 -7.27 -17.23 -8.21
C LEU A 792 -7.01 -18.49 -9.06
N ASP A 793 -5.78 -19.00 -9.09
CA ASP A 793 -5.39 -20.24 -9.78
C ASP A 793 -5.04 -21.31 -8.74
N PHE A 794 -5.79 -22.41 -8.73
CA PHE A 794 -5.57 -23.53 -7.80
C PHE A 794 -4.42 -24.47 -8.22
N GLY A 795 -3.81 -24.21 -9.37
CA GLY A 795 -2.68 -24.96 -9.92
C GLY A 795 -3.09 -26.08 -10.88
N ALA A 796 -2.17 -26.49 -11.76
CA ALA A 796 -2.47 -27.42 -12.84
C ALA A 796 -2.97 -28.81 -12.40
N GLY A 797 -2.70 -29.24 -11.17
CA GLY A 797 -3.18 -30.52 -10.62
C GLY A 797 -4.48 -30.42 -9.82
N PHE A 798 -5.17 -29.27 -9.86
CA PHE A 798 -6.31 -29.03 -8.98
C PHE A 798 -7.43 -28.24 -9.66
N ARG A 799 -8.64 -28.54 -9.22
CA ARG A 799 -9.85 -27.76 -9.52
C ARG A 799 -10.64 -27.58 -8.23
N VAL A 800 -11.59 -26.64 -8.24
CA VAL A 800 -12.55 -26.42 -7.16
C VAL A 800 -13.96 -26.59 -7.68
N ARG A 801 -14.77 -27.34 -6.93
CA ARG A 801 -16.23 -27.34 -7.04
C ARG A 801 -16.78 -26.52 -5.89
N ALA A 802 -17.64 -25.55 -6.20
CA ALA A 802 -18.25 -24.65 -5.23
C ALA A 802 -19.78 -24.78 -5.26
N ASP A 803 -20.39 -24.66 -4.09
CA ASP A 803 -21.84 -24.60 -3.88
C ASP A 803 -22.32 -23.15 -3.73
N ALA A 804 -21.47 -22.28 -3.15
CA ALA A 804 -21.74 -20.86 -2.97
C ALA A 804 -20.45 -20.05 -2.78
N PHE A 805 -20.54 -18.75 -2.98
CA PHE A 805 -19.48 -17.78 -2.70
C PHE A 805 -19.95 -16.75 -1.67
N GLY A 806 -19.15 -16.49 -0.64
CA GLY A 806 -19.36 -15.37 0.27
C GLY A 806 -18.53 -14.16 -0.19
N LEU A 807 -19.16 -13.00 -0.32
CA LEU A 807 -18.48 -11.74 -0.62
C LEU A 807 -18.89 -10.69 0.41
N GLN A 808 -17.90 -10.01 0.99
CA GLN A 808 -18.15 -8.92 1.93
C GLN A 808 -17.45 -7.65 1.46
N ALA A 809 -18.17 -6.53 1.48
CA ALA A 809 -17.62 -5.22 1.18
C ALA A 809 -16.61 -4.80 2.26
N ARG A 810 -15.69 -3.91 1.90
CA ARG A 810 -14.86 -3.19 2.88
C ARG A 810 -15.75 -2.35 3.81
N TYR A 811 -15.45 -2.35 5.11
CA TYR A 811 -16.13 -1.49 6.07
C TYR A 811 -16.08 0.01 5.66
N ASN A 812 -17.14 0.77 5.95
CA ASN A 812 -17.42 2.14 5.48
C ASN A 812 -17.68 2.31 3.96
N PHE A 813 -17.47 1.28 3.13
CA PHE A 813 -17.62 1.38 1.68
C PHE A 813 -18.42 0.22 1.08
N GLY A 814 -19.69 0.07 1.51
CA GLY A 814 -20.56 -1.05 1.14
C GLY A 814 -20.93 -1.10 -0.35
N ASN A 815 -20.86 0.06 -1.02
CA ASN A 815 -21.02 0.22 -2.47
C ASN A 815 -19.88 -0.44 -3.27
N ARG A 816 -18.66 -0.55 -2.72
CA ARG A 816 -17.48 -1.01 -3.48
C ARG A 816 -17.47 -2.51 -3.79
N SER A 817 -18.44 -3.28 -3.30
CA SER A 817 -18.67 -4.65 -3.77
C SER A 817 -19.89 -4.78 -4.67
N GLU A 818 -20.76 -3.76 -4.80
CA GLU A 818 -22.02 -3.85 -5.55
C GLU A 818 -21.78 -4.19 -7.03
N GLY A 819 -22.56 -5.12 -7.58
CA GLY A 819 -22.45 -5.57 -8.97
C GLY A 819 -21.43 -6.69 -9.23
N THR A 820 -20.92 -7.34 -8.17
CA THR A 820 -19.87 -8.37 -8.30
C THR A 820 -20.43 -9.75 -8.60
N ASN A 821 -19.81 -10.45 -9.55
CA ASN A 821 -19.98 -11.85 -9.86
C ASN A 821 -18.68 -12.66 -9.70
N VAL A 822 -18.83 -13.99 -9.60
CA VAL A 822 -17.72 -14.94 -9.64
C VAL A 822 -17.83 -15.81 -10.90
N TYR A 823 -16.71 -15.99 -11.58
CA TYR A 823 -16.58 -16.78 -12.80
C TYR A 823 -15.58 -17.91 -12.61
N GLY A 824 -15.82 -19.06 -13.25
CA GLY A 824 -14.93 -20.22 -13.27
C GLY A 824 -14.32 -20.44 -14.65
N SER A 825 -13.05 -20.88 -14.70
CA SER A 825 -12.36 -21.25 -15.93
C SER A 825 -11.39 -22.43 -15.72
N ASN A 826 -11.09 -23.16 -16.78
CA ASN A 826 -10.09 -24.23 -16.78
C ASN A 826 -8.84 -23.90 -17.62
N ASP A 827 -8.91 -22.84 -18.44
CA ASP A 827 -7.85 -22.35 -19.33
C ASP A 827 -7.38 -20.93 -18.98
N GLY A 828 -8.09 -20.23 -18.10
CA GLY A 828 -7.84 -18.83 -17.73
C GLY A 828 -8.38 -17.82 -18.74
N ASP A 829 -8.98 -18.28 -19.85
CA ASP A 829 -9.41 -17.45 -20.98
C ASP A 829 -10.93 -17.52 -21.18
N THR A 830 -11.50 -18.72 -21.10
CA THR A 830 -12.93 -18.98 -21.25
C THR A 830 -13.58 -19.01 -19.87
N TRP A 831 -14.43 -18.02 -19.60
CA TRP A 831 -15.03 -17.82 -18.28
C TRP A 831 -16.52 -18.21 -18.27
N THR A 832 -16.91 -19.03 -17.31
CA THR A 832 -18.31 -19.42 -17.05
C THR A 832 -18.81 -18.67 -15.82
N LEU A 833 -19.93 -17.93 -15.93
CA LEU A 833 -20.57 -17.30 -14.76
C LEU A 833 -20.99 -18.37 -13.76
N LEU A 834 -20.68 -18.18 -12.48
CA LEU A 834 -21.01 -19.12 -11.41
C LEU A 834 -22.07 -18.58 -10.46
N THR A 835 -22.01 -17.31 -10.08
CA THR A 835 -22.95 -16.72 -9.11
C THR A 835 -24.36 -16.60 -9.67
N SER A 836 -25.38 -16.95 -8.87
CA SER A 836 -26.78 -16.88 -9.29
C SER A 836 -27.37 -15.47 -9.37
N ARG A 837 -26.66 -14.49 -8.82
CA ARG A 837 -26.95 -13.05 -8.84
C ARG A 837 -25.70 -12.27 -8.47
N GLU A 838 -25.71 -10.97 -8.72
CA GLU A 838 -24.69 -10.05 -8.23
C GLU A 838 -24.88 -9.71 -6.75
N THR A 839 -23.79 -9.24 -6.15
CA THR A 839 -23.79 -8.55 -4.85
C THR A 839 -24.50 -7.19 -4.94
N THR A 840 -24.96 -6.72 -3.80
CA THR A 840 -25.71 -5.46 -3.63
C THR A 840 -24.89 -4.45 -2.82
N ASN A 841 -25.37 -3.21 -2.69
CA ASN A 841 -24.83 -2.30 -1.68
C ASN A 841 -25.23 -2.78 -0.28
N THR A 842 -24.22 -3.14 0.53
CA THR A 842 -24.44 -3.75 1.86
C THR A 842 -24.49 -2.73 3.00
N THR A 843 -24.44 -1.43 2.70
CA THR A 843 -24.54 -0.36 3.70
C THR A 843 -25.96 -0.33 4.33
N PRO A 844 -26.12 -0.14 5.65
CA PRO A 844 -25.07 0.08 6.66
C PRO A 844 -24.59 -1.18 7.38
N ASP A 845 -25.15 -2.36 7.09
CA ASP A 845 -24.88 -3.57 7.88
C ASP A 845 -23.55 -4.27 7.51
N PHE A 846 -23.00 -3.99 6.33
CA PHE A 846 -21.78 -4.59 5.76
C PHE A 846 -21.71 -6.11 5.87
N ARG A 847 -22.89 -6.77 5.86
CA ARG A 847 -22.99 -8.22 6.00
C ARG A 847 -22.36 -8.91 4.79
N MET A 848 -21.72 -10.05 5.04
CA MET A 848 -21.30 -10.94 3.97
C MET A 848 -22.53 -11.48 3.23
N GLU A 849 -22.52 -11.36 1.91
CA GLU A 849 -23.53 -11.99 1.06
C GLU A 849 -23.03 -13.36 0.60
N THR A 850 -23.74 -14.42 0.99
CA THR A 850 -23.51 -15.78 0.47
C THR A 850 -24.41 -16.01 -0.74
N ILE A 851 -23.80 -16.09 -1.93
CA ILE A 851 -24.48 -16.22 -3.22
C ILE A 851 -24.32 -17.67 -3.73
N PRO A 852 -25.42 -18.41 -3.93
CA PRO A 852 -25.37 -19.76 -4.49
C PRO A 852 -24.75 -19.81 -5.89
N VAL A 853 -24.16 -20.96 -6.23
CA VAL A 853 -23.76 -21.27 -7.60
C VAL A 853 -25.00 -21.61 -8.43
N LEU A 854 -25.01 -21.15 -9.69
CA LEU A 854 -26.03 -21.46 -10.69
C LEU A 854 -26.21 -22.98 -10.87
N SER A 855 -27.46 -23.43 -10.89
CA SER A 855 -27.82 -24.85 -10.94
C SER A 855 -27.21 -25.61 -12.13
N GLU A 856 -27.07 -24.94 -13.26
CA GLU A 856 -26.53 -25.47 -14.51
C GLU A 856 -25.02 -25.75 -14.47
N VAL A 857 -24.31 -25.22 -13.48
CA VAL A 857 -22.85 -25.36 -13.33
C VAL A 857 -22.43 -25.88 -11.96
N GLN A 858 -23.38 -26.22 -11.08
CA GLN A 858 -23.11 -26.67 -9.71
C GLN A 858 -22.28 -27.97 -9.64
N ASP A 859 -22.45 -28.89 -10.60
CA ASP A 859 -21.67 -30.12 -10.66
C ASP A 859 -20.27 -29.94 -11.29
N ARG A 860 -20.01 -28.78 -11.90
CA ARG A 860 -18.75 -28.48 -12.59
C ARG A 860 -17.66 -28.08 -11.59
N SER A 861 -16.41 -28.19 -12.04
CA SER A 861 -15.24 -27.80 -11.25
C SER A 861 -14.28 -27.00 -12.12
N PHE A 862 -13.62 -26.00 -11.54
CA PHE A 862 -12.78 -25.05 -12.27
C PHE A 862 -11.40 -24.90 -11.62
N ARG A 863 -10.35 -24.75 -12.44
CA ARG A 863 -8.98 -24.45 -11.96
C ARG A 863 -8.82 -22.99 -11.55
N PHE A 864 -9.45 -22.09 -12.29
CA PHE A 864 -9.36 -20.65 -12.08
C PHE A 864 -10.70 -20.10 -11.60
N LEU A 865 -10.65 -19.15 -10.69
CA LEU A 865 -11.77 -18.28 -10.35
C LEU A 865 -11.42 -16.83 -10.70
N LYS A 866 -12.39 -16.06 -11.17
CA LYS A 866 -12.29 -14.61 -11.39
C LYS A 866 -13.43 -13.90 -10.66
N VAL A 867 -13.10 -12.87 -9.91
CA VAL A 867 -14.07 -12.00 -9.24
C VAL A 867 -14.08 -10.66 -9.93
N GLN A 868 -15.25 -10.23 -10.40
CA GLN A 868 -15.40 -9.10 -11.31
C GLN A 868 -16.67 -8.32 -10.98
N VAL A 869 -16.59 -6.99 -10.99
CA VAL A 869 -17.76 -6.11 -10.98
C VAL A 869 -18.25 -5.95 -12.42
N ASP A 870 -19.47 -6.41 -12.70
CA ASP A 870 -20.10 -6.33 -14.01
C ASP A 870 -20.99 -5.10 -14.11
N ASP A 871 -21.89 -4.93 -13.14
CA ASP A 871 -22.88 -3.85 -13.09
C ASP A 871 -22.70 -3.00 -11.80
N PRO A 872 -21.74 -2.06 -11.77
CA PRO A 872 -21.57 -1.21 -10.61
C PRO A 872 -22.83 -0.34 -10.38
N GLY A 873 -23.17 -0.14 -9.11
CA GLY A 873 -24.28 0.71 -8.69
C GLY A 873 -24.07 2.21 -8.94
N VAL A 874 -24.94 3.01 -8.33
CA VAL A 874 -24.93 4.47 -8.52
C VAL A 874 -23.70 5.11 -7.86
N PRO A 875 -23.05 6.11 -8.51
CA PRO A 875 -21.98 6.87 -7.90
C PRO A 875 -22.39 7.43 -6.52
N THR A 876 -21.60 7.10 -5.50
CA THR A 876 -21.86 7.44 -4.10
C THR A 876 -20.65 8.09 -3.42
N ASP A 877 -19.49 8.06 -4.08
CA ASP A 877 -18.26 8.75 -3.71
C ASP A 877 -17.42 9.07 -4.97
N PRO A 878 -16.42 9.97 -4.92
CA PRO A 878 -15.66 10.39 -6.11
C PRO A 878 -14.90 9.26 -6.84
N SER A 879 -14.68 8.12 -6.17
CA SER A 879 -13.96 6.97 -6.72
C SER A 879 -14.87 5.84 -7.21
N TYR A 880 -16.18 5.91 -6.96
CA TYR A 880 -17.15 4.91 -7.38
C TYR A 880 -18.17 5.49 -8.37
N PRO A 881 -18.44 4.83 -9.52
CA PRO A 881 -17.86 3.59 -9.99
C PRO A 881 -16.42 3.77 -10.50
N GLY A 882 -15.59 2.74 -10.36
CA GLY A 882 -14.18 2.78 -10.80
C GLY A 882 -13.19 2.09 -9.85
N ILE A 883 -13.65 1.77 -8.62
CA ILE A 883 -12.91 0.99 -7.63
C ILE A 883 -13.83 -0.09 -7.03
N SER A 884 -13.29 -1.28 -6.79
CA SER A 884 -13.91 -2.31 -5.96
C SER A 884 -13.00 -2.76 -4.81
N SER A 885 -13.58 -3.24 -3.72
CA SER A 885 -12.82 -3.70 -2.55
C SER A 885 -13.61 -4.69 -1.71
N PHE A 886 -12.96 -5.76 -1.28
CA PHE A 886 -13.58 -6.85 -0.54
C PHE A 886 -12.83 -7.07 0.77
N SER A 887 -13.55 -7.05 1.90
CA SER A 887 -12.97 -7.45 3.18
C SER A 887 -12.78 -8.96 3.23
N GLU A 888 -13.77 -9.71 2.74
CA GLU A 888 -13.76 -11.17 2.80
C GLU A 888 -14.23 -11.83 1.51
N PHE A 889 -13.63 -12.99 1.21
CA PHE A 889 -14.05 -13.89 0.14
C PHE A 889 -14.14 -15.33 0.69
N ARG A 890 -15.29 -15.99 0.50
CA ARG A 890 -15.52 -17.36 0.96
C ARG A 890 -15.85 -18.27 -0.20
N ILE A 891 -15.27 -19.47 -0.19
CA ILE A 891 -15.60 -20.53 -1.14
C ILE A 891 -16.22 -21.67 -0.33
N HIS A 892 -17.54 -21.82 -0.43
CA HIS A 892 -18.24 -22.96 0.15
C HIS A 892 -18.16 -24.10 -0.86
N GLY A 893 -17.25 -25.05 -0.63
CA GLY A 893 -17.01 -26.15 -1.55
C GLY A 893 -15.77 -26.95 -1.21
N SER A 894 -15.25 -27.65 -2.22
CA SER A 894 -14.10 -28.52 -2.09
C SER A 894 -13.17 -28.46 -3.30
N ARG A 895 -11.87 -28.47 -3.02
CA ARG A 895 -10.80 -28.72 -3.96
C ARG A 895 -10.69 -30.21 -4.27
N ILE A 896 -10.48 -30.49 -5.55
CA ILE A 896 -10.37 -31.81 -6.16
C ILE A 896 -8.99 -31.88 -6.80
N GLU A 897 -8.28 -33.00 -6.60
CA GLU A 897 -7.01 -33.27 -7.26
C GLU A 897 -7.28 -33.94 -8.63
N THR A 898 -6.66 -33.41 -9.68
CA THR A 898 -6.80 -33.90 -11.06
C THR A 898 -5.54 -34.64 -11.51
N ALA A 899 -5.71 -35.62 -12.38
CA ALA A 899 -4.63 -36.37 -12.98
C ALA A 899 -3.85 -35.52 -13.99
N GLN A 900 -2.52 -35.53 -13.90
CA GLN A 900 -1.63 -34.95 -14.92
C GLN A 900 -1.09 -36.06 -15.82
N ALA A 901 -1.95 -36.59 -16.69
CA ALA A 901 -1.65 -37.77 -17.49
C ALA A 901 -1.21 -37.46 -18.93
N VAL A 902 -1.05 -36.19 -19.33
CA VAL A 902 -0.58 -35.81 -20.67
C VAL A 902 0.90 -35.44 -20.61
N LYS A 903 1.73 -36.20 -21.33
CA LYS A 903 3.18 -36.01 -21.46
C LYS A 903 3.51 -34.93 -22.49
N SER A 904 2.83 -34.95 -23.63
CA SER A 904 3.05 -33.95 -24.67
C SER A 904 1.77 -33.54 -25.39
N ALA A 905 1.73 -32.28 -25.79
CA ALA A 905 0.70 -31.68 -26.63
C ALA A 905 1.35 -30.83 -27.71
N THR A 906 1.05 -31.11 -28.98
CA THR A 906 1.62 -30.45 -30.16
C THR A 906 0.52 -29.96 -31.07
N LEU A 907 0.59 -28.70 -31.48
CA LEU A 907 -0.39 -28.05 -32.35
C LEU A 907 0.20 -27.82 -33.75
N SER A 908 -0.57 -28.12 -34.79
CA SER A 908 -0.16 -27.92 -36.20
C SER A 908 -1.34 -27.54 -37.10
N SER A 909 -1.04 -26.91 -38.23
CA SER A 909 -2.00 -26.55 -39.28
C SER A 909 -1.61 -27.19 -40.61
N GLY A 910 -2.60 -27.46 -41.45
CA GLY A 910 -2.40 -27.83 -42.86
C GLY A 910 -1.95 -26.68 -43.76
N ASN A 911 -1.72 -25.48 -43.21
CA ASN A 911 -1.25 -24.31 -43.95
C ASN A 911 0.18 -24.48 -44.48
N SER A 912 0.51 -23.76 -45.56
CA SER A 912 1.88 -23.69 -46.07
C SER A 912 2.81 -22.83 -45.19
N ASP A 913 2.25 -21.88 -44.44
CA ASP A 913 2.92 -21.18 -43.34
C ASP A 913 2.70 -21.96 -42.04
N PRO A 914 3.70 -22.73 -41.55
CA PRO A 914 3.52 -23.62 -40.40
C PRO A 914 3.21 -22.89 -39.09
N GLY A 915 3.44 -21.57 -39.02
CA GLY A 915 3.11 -20.75 -37.86
C GLY A 915 1.70 -20.15 -37.91
N ARG A 916 0.89 -20.47 -38.92
CA ARG A 916 -0.40 -19.82 -39.17
C ARG A 916 -1.54 -20.83 -39.35
N ALA A 917 -2.73 -20.45 -38.90
CA ALA A 917 -3.97 -21.14 -39.18
C ALA A 917 -5.00 -20.14 -39.70
N VAL A 918 -5.55 -20.41 -40.88
CA VAL A 918 -6.55 -19.56 -41.52
C VAL A 918 -7.88 -20.29 -41.72
N ASN A 919 -8.95 -19.55 -42.03
CA ASN A 919 -10.23 -20.16 -42.38
C ASN A 919 -10.06 -21.22 -43.49
N GLY A 920 -10.69 -22.38 -43.31
CA GLY A 920 -10.56 -23.53 -44.19
C GLY A 920 -9.38 -24.46 -43.90
N ASP A 921 -8.39 -24.05 -43.09
CA ASP A 921 -7.28 -24.93 -42.71
C ASP A 921 -7.75 -26.05 -41.77
N LYS A 922 -7.13 -27.22 -41.94
CA LYS A 922 -7.23 -28.31 -40.97
C LYS A 922 -6.19 -28.10 -39.87
N VAL A 923 -6.66 -27.83 -38.65
CA VAL A 923 -5.83 -27.75 -37.44
C VAL A 923 -5.84 -29.10 -36.73
N THR A 924 -4.68 -29.51 -36.23
CA THR A 924 -4.46 -30.79 -35.54
C THR A 924 -3.78 -30.56 -34.19
N LEU A 925 -4.35 -31.14 -33.14
CA LEU A 925 -3.73 -31.28 -31.82
C LEU A 925 -3.40 -32.75 -31.60
N ASP A 926 -2.11 -33.05 -31.46
CA ASP A 926 -1.60 -34.38 -31.11
C ASP A 926 -1.25 -34.42 -29.62
N LEU A 927 -1.78 -35.41 -28.90
CA LEU A 927 -1.54 -35.62 -27.47
C LEU A 927 -0.90 -37.00 -27.23
N VAL A 928 0.06 -37.05 -26.31
CA VAL A 928 0.65 -38.30 -25.81
C VAL A 928 0.48 -38.36 -24.30
N ALA A 929 -0.14 -39.42 -23.82
CA ALA A 929 -0.39 -39.64 -22.40
C ALA A 929 0.73 -40.44 -21.72
N THR A 930 0.89 -40.30 -20.41
CA THR A 930 1.79 -41.11 -19.58
C THR A 930 1.15 -42.42 -19.11
N ARG A 931 -0.16 -42.54 -19.26
CA ARG A 931 -0.99 -43.72 -18.98
C ARG A 931 -2.30 -43.65 -19.76
N SER A 932 -3.00 -44.77 -19.91
CA SER A 932 -4.23 -44.87 -20.70
C SER A 932 -5.33 -43.90 -20.25
N LEU A 933 -5.95 -43.23 -21.22
CA LEU A 933 -7.12 -42.36 -21.04
C LEU A 933 -8.40 -43.07 -21.48
N ALA A 934 -9.54 -42.75 -20.86
CA ALA A 934 -10.84 -43.29 -21.22
C ALA A 934 -11.56 -42.36 -22.20
N ASP A 935 -11.76 -41.10 -21.81
CA ASP A 935 -12.41 -40.09 -22.64
C ASP A 935 -11.46 -38.90 -22.84
N VAL A 936 -11.41 -38.37 -24.07
CA VAL A 936 -10.68 -37.14 -24.41
C VAL A 936 -11.60 -36.25 -25.24
N ASP A 937 -11.95 -35.10 -24.69
CA ASP A 937 -12.76 -34.08 -25.33
C ASP A 937 -11.88 -32.88 -25.68
N VAL A 938 -11.84 -32.50 -26.95
CA VAL A 938 -10.98 -31.42 -27.44
C VAL A 938 -11.81 -30.37 -28.14
N ARG A 939 -11.61 -29.11 -27.75
CA ARG A 939 -12.09 -27.95 -28.49
C ARG A 939 -10.94 -27.15 -29.06
N ILE A 940 -11.07 -26.74 -30.32
CA ILE A 940 -10.14 -25.85 -31.01
C ILE A 940 -10.94 -24.64 -31.47
N GLU A 941 -10.60 -23.44 -31.02
CA GLU A 941 -11.38 -22.22 -31.28
C GLU A 941 -12.87 -22.34 -30.90
N GLY A 942 -13.15 -23.07 -29.82
CA GLY A 942 -14.52 -23.32 -29.33
C GLY A 942 -15.29 -24.40 -30.10
N ILE A 943 -14.68 -25.02 -31.11
CA ILE A 943 -15.31 -26.04 -31.96
C ILE A 943 -14.91 -27.43 -31.47
N ASP A 944 -15.90 -28.33 -31.32
CA ASP A 944 -15.67 -29.73 -30.99
C ASP A 944 -14.83 -30.42 -32.07
N ALA A 945 -13.68 -30.97 -31.67
CA ALA A 945 -12.76 -31.65 -32.57
C ALA A 945 -13.15 -33.10 -32.80
N ALA A 946 -12.84 -33.62 -33.99
CA ALA A 946 -12.89 -35.06 -34.23
C ALA A 946 -11.67 -35.72 -33.56
N VAL A 947 -11.92 -36.44 -32.47
CA VAL A 947 -10.90 -37.10 -31.64
C VAL A 947 -10.77 -38.59 -32.00
N THR A 948 -9.54 -39.06 -32.17
CA THR A 948 -9.22 -40.48 -32.42
C THR A 948 -8.03 -40.91 -31.56
N SER A 949 -7.95 -42.20 -31.24
CA SER A 949 -6.81 -42.80 -30.53
C SER A 949 -6.32 -44.07 -31.22
N THR A 950 -5.02 -44.35 -31.13
CA THR A 950 -4.43 -45.60 -31.65
C THR A 950 -4.27 -46.68 -30.58
N ASP A 951 -4.06 -46.30 -29.33
CA ASP A 951 -3.71 -47.21 -28.22
C ASP A 951 -4.18 -46.72 -26.84
N SER A 952 -5.07 -45.73 -26.79
CA SER A 952 -5.52 -45.02 -25.58
C SER A 952 -4.45 -44.15 -24.90
N GLU A 953 -3.24 -44.05 -25.47
CA GLU A 953 -2.16 -43.17 -25.00
C GLU A 953 -1.81 -42.09 -26.02
N HIS A 954 -1.89 -42.39 -27.31
CA HIS A 954 -1.71 -41.44 -28.41
C HIS A 954 -3.07 -41.03 -28.95
N TRP A 955 -3.34 -39.73 -28.91
CA TRP A 955 -4.61 -39.13 -29.30
C TRP A 955 -4.39 -38.03 -30.34
N ARG A 956 -5.28 -37.98 -31.32
CA ARG A 956 -5.28 -36.97 -32.38
C ARG A 956 -6.65 -36.33 -32.48
N ALA A 957 -6.69 -35.01 -32.30
CA ALA A 957 -7.88 -34.20 -32.45
C ALA A 957 -7.75 -33.27 -33.65
N THR A 958 -8.77 -33.20 -34.51
CA THR A 958 -8.72 -32.34 -35.71
C THR A 958 -10.00 -31.53 -35.92
N VAL A 959 -9.84 -30.27 -36.33
CA VAL A 959 -10.91 -29.34 -36.72
C VAL A 959 -10.55 -28.69 -38.06
N VAL A 960 -11.54 -28.44 -38.91
CA VAL A 960 -11.39 -27.52 -40.05
C VAL A 960 -11.92 -26.16 -39.60
N LEU A 961 -11.09 -25.12 -39.67
CA LEU A 961 -11.48 -23.78 -39.22
C LEU A 961 -12.61 -23.22 -40.10
N PRO A 962 -13.64 -22.58 -39.51
CA PRO A 962 -14.77 -22.04 -40.25
C PRO A 962 -14.36 -20.78 -41.03
N GLU A 963 -15.20 -20.37 -41.98
CA GLU A 963 -14.99 -19.17 -42.81
C GLU A 963 -14.90 -17.87 -41.99
N ASP A 964 -15.58 -17.81 -40.85
CA ASP A 964 -15.68 -16.66 -39.95
C ASP A 964 -14.77 -16.76 -38.72
N VAL A 965 -13.61 -17.42 -38.86
CA VAL A 965 -12.61 -17.49 -37.80
C VAL A 965 -12.10 -16.10 -37.38
N ASP A 966 -11.70 -15.96 -36.13
CA ASP A 966 -11.08 -14.73 -35.62
C ASP A 966 -9.66 -14.53 -36.22
N PHE A 967 -8.99 -13.42 -35.88
CA PHE A 967 -7.68 -13.09 -36.45
C PHE A 967 -6.77 -12.36 -35.46
N ALA A 968 -5.48 -12.30 -35.79
CA ALA A 968 -4.47 -11.51 -35.08
C ALA A 968 -4.23 -11.90 -33.62
N ARG A 969 -4.40 -13.18 -33.28
CA ARG A 969 -4.07 -13.74 -31.96
C ARG A 969 -3.60 -15.19 -32.08
N ALA A 970 -3.06 -15.76 -31.01
CA ALA A 970 -2.79 -17.18 -30.95
C ALA A 970 -4.11 -17.98 -31.04
N LEU A 971 -4.04 -19.11 -31.75
CA LEU A 971 -5.07 -20.13 -31.76
C LEU A 971 -5.15 -20.77 -30.36
N ARG A 972 -6.37 -20.96 -29.88
CA ARG A 972 -6.71 -21.49 -28.57
C ARG A 972 -7.31 -22.88 -28.69
N PHE A 973 -6.98 -23.74 -27.76
CA PHE A 973 -7.60 -25.05 -27.62
C PHE A 973 -7.72 -25.44 -26.15
N THR A 974 -8.61 -26.39 -25.88
CA THR A 974 -8.70 -27.08 -24.60
C THR A 974 -8.85 -28.57 -24.85
N ALA A 975 -8.15 -29.40 -24.09
CA ALA A 975 -8.36 -30.84 -24.05
C ALA A 975 -8.66 -31.25 -22.60
N ASP A 976 -9.89 -31.68 -22.35
CA ASP A 976 -10.32 -32.30 -21.11
C ASP A 976 -10.29 -33.82 -21.27
N TYR A 977 -9.99 -34.55 -20.20
CA TYR A 977 -9.94 -36.01 -20.26
C TYR A 977 -10.28 -36.68 -18.93
N THR A 978 -10.58 -37.97 -19.00
CA THR A 978 -10.64 -38.89 -17.86
C THR A 978 -9.60 -39.99 -18.05
N THR A 979 -8.95 -40.40 -16.97
CA THR A 979 -8.04 -41.55 -17.02
C THR A 979 -8.84 -42.85 -17.01
N ALA A 980 -8.22 -43.96 -17.45
CA ALA A 980 -8.90 -45.26 -17.50
C ALA A 980 -9.38 -45.78 -16.14
N ASP A 981 -8.76 -45.33 -15.03
CA ASP A 981 -9.16 -45.58 -13.65
C ASP A 981 -10.24 -44.61 -13.12
N GLY A 982 -10.74 -43.70 -13.97
CA GLY A 982 -11.85 -42.80 -13.68
C GLY A 982 -11.46 -41.48 -13.01
N GLU A 983 -10.17 -41.13 -12.96
CA GLU A 983 -9.75 -39.84 -12.42
C GLU A 983 -9.99 -38.71 -13.44
N LEU A 984 -10.45 -37.56 -12.93
CA LEU A 984 -10.59 -36.35 -13.72
C LEU A 984 -9.22 -35.80 -14.11
N GLY A 985 -9.00 -35.56 -15.40
CA GLY A 985 -7.77 -35.00 -15.94
C GLY A 985 -7.65 -33.49 -15.77
N SER A 986 -6.41 -33.01 -15.72
CA SER A 986 -6.09 -31.59 -15.84
C SER A 986 -6.31 -31.10 -17.27
N THR A 987 -7.01 -29.98 -17.46
CA THR A 987 -7.21 -29.41 -18.82
C THR A 987 -5.88 -29.06 -19.43
N VAL A 988 -5.64 -29.52 -20.66
CA VAL A 988 -4.51 -29.08 -21.48
C VAL A 988 -4.99 -27.95 -22.36
N PHE A 989 -4.42 -26.76 -22.20
CA PHE A 989 -4.76 -25.57 -22.99
C PHE A 989 -3.51 -24.85 -23.53
N GLN A 990 -2.35 -25.46 -23.33
CA GLN A 990 -1.05 -25.03 -23.85
C GLN A 990 -0.31 -26.23 -24.39
N THR A 991 0.54 -26.00 -25.38
CA THR A 991 1.41 -27.02 -25.94
C THR A 991 2.63 -27.21 -25.03
N THR A 992 3.18 -28.43 -25.04
CA THR A 992 4.35 -28.75 -24.22
C THR A 992 5.66 -28.54 -24.97
N ASP A 993 5.61 -28.46 -26.29
CA ASP A 993 6.76 -28.29 -27.18
C ASP A 993 6.93 -26.84 -27.68
N GLY A 994 6.08 -25.92 -27.21
CA GLY A 994 6.07 -24.52 -27.62
C GLY A 994 5.45 -24.26 -28.98
N SER A 995 4.85 -25.27 -29.63
CA SER A 995 4.11 -25.06 -30.88
C SER A 995 2.93 -24.12 -30.65
N SER A 996 2.75 -23.16 -31.56
CA SER A 996 1.65 -22.20 -31.52
C SER A 996 1.29 -21.80 -32.95
N LEU A 997 0.01 -21.51 -33.19
CA LEU A 997 -0.47 -21.06 -34.50
C LEU A 997 -1.05 -19.66 -34.35
N GLN A 998 -0.64 -18.72 -35.19
CA GLN A 998 -1.30 -17.43 -35.32
C GLN A 998 -2.58 -17.63 -36.12
N LEU A 999 -3.71 -17.30 -35.50
CA LEU A 999 -5.02 -17.33 -36.13
C LEU A 999 -5.18 -16.12 -37.06
N TRP A 1000 -5.64 -16.33 -38.30
CA TRP A 1000 -5.84 -15.26 -39.27
C TRP A 1000 -7.04 -15.50 -40.19
N ASN A 1001 -7.91 -14.51 -40.37
CA ASN A 1001 -9.01 -14.59 -41.32
C ASN A 1001 -8.58 -14.04 -42.68
N THR A 1002 -8.70 -14.83 -43.74
CA THR A 1002 -8.31 -14.43 -45.12
C THR A 1002 -9.19 -13.32 -45.71
N HIS A 1003 -10.35 -13.03 -45.13
CA HIS A 1003 -11.19 -11.89 -45.50
C HIS A 1003 -10.67 -10.55 -44.96
N MET A 1004 -9.61 -10.55 -44.14
CA MET A 1004 -8.87 -9.33 -43.79
C MET A 1004 -8.10 -8.82 -45.01
N VAL A 1005 -8.55 -7.70 -45.56
CA VAL A 1005 -7.90 -7.06 -46.72
C VAL A 1005 -7.38 -5.66 -46.36
N PRO A 1006 -6.23 -5.25 -46.91
CA PRO A 1006 -5.75 -3.88 -46.76
C PRO A 1006 -6.72 -2.86 -47.36
N VAL A 1007 -6.89 -1.74 -46.67
CA VAL A 1007 -7.57 -0.57 -47.20
C VAL A 1007 -6.55 0.24 -48.00
N PRO A 1008 -6.79 0.47 -49.32
CA PRO A 1008 -5.86 1.24 -50.13
C PRO A 1008 -5.79 2.69 -49.65
N ILE A 1009 -4.58 3.22 -49.56
CA ILE A 1009 -4.30 4.63 -49.26
C ILE A 1009 -3.71 5.26 -50.51
N ASP A 1010 -4.31 6.37 -50.97
CA ASP A 1010 -3.76 7.14 -52.07
C ASP A 1010 -2.61 8.03 -51.56
N PRO A 1011 -1.42 8.06 -52.20
CA PRO A 1011 -0.34 8.96 -51.83
C PRO A 1011 -0.77 10.44 -51.73
N ALA A 1012 -1.74 10.87 -52.53
CA ALA A 1012 -2.25 12.24 -52.52
C ALA A 1012 -3.03 12.60 -51.23
N TRP A 1013 -3.42 11.60 -50.43
CA TRP A 1013 -4.11 11.81 -49.16
C TRP A 1013 -3.16 12.01 -47.98
N VAL A 1014 -1.88 11.69 -48.15
CA VAL A 1014 -0.94 11.60 -47.03
C VAL A 1014 -0.13 12.88 -46.87
N ASP A 1015 -0.05 13.38 -45.64
CA ASP A 1015 0.82 14.49 -45.27
C ASP A 1015 1.48 14.24 -43.90
N ALA A 1016 2.56 14.95 -43.60
CA ALA A 1016 3.26 14.85 -42.33
C ALA A 1016 3.54 16.22 -41.71
N SER A 1017 3.83 16.25 -40.40
CA SER A 1017 4.18 17.48 -39.69
C SER A 1017 5.49 18.11 -40.18
N THR A 1018 6.40 17.31 -40.72
CA THR A 1018 7.73 17.77 -41.16
C THR A 1018 8.24 16.94 -42.34
N PRO A 1019 9.20 17.47 -43.15
CA PRO A 1019 10.06 16.63 -43.99
C PRO A 1019 10.80 15.57 -43.16
N GLN A 1020 11.37 14.57 -43.83
CA GLN A 1020 12.13 13.51 -43.17
C GLN A 1020 13.44 14.07 -42.60
N TRP A 1021 13.82 13.65 -41.39
CA TRP A 1021 15.13 13.98 -40.80
C TRP A 1021 16.27 13.63 -41.77
N PRO A 1022 17.27 14.52 -41.97
CA PRO A 1022 17.58 15.74 -41.21
C PRO A 1022 16.87 17.03 -41.70
N GLY A 1023 15.77 16.91 -42.46
CA GLY A 1023 15.00 18.04 -43.02
C GLY A 1023 14.98 18.06 -44.56
N THR A 1024 15.15 16.90 -45.20
CA THR A 1024 15.21 16.77 -46.66
C THR A 1024 13.90 16.23 -47.24
N GLY A 1025 13.54 16.66 -48.45
CA GLY A 1025 12.32 16.23 -49.14
C GLY A 1025 11.07 17.02 -48.73
N THR A 1026 9.89 16.48 -49.02
CA THR A 1026 8.60 17.08 -48.65
C THR A 1026 7.97 16.34 -47.46
N PRO A 1027 7.11 16.99 -46.66
CA PRO A 1027 6.39 16.32 -45.59
C PRO A 1027 5.50 15.17 -46.10
N ALA A 1028 4.76 15.38 -47.19
CA ALA A 1028 3.99 14.31 -47.84
C ALA A 1028 4.82 13.07 -48.22
N ALA A 1029 6.04 13.26 -48.75
CA ALA A 1029 6.93 12.14 -49.06
C ALA A 1029 7.41 11.42 -47.79
N ASN A 1030 7.63 12.13 -46.67
CA ASN A 1030 7.97 11.53 -45.38
C ASN A 1030 6.79 10.72 -44.81
N GLY A 1031 5.58 11.25 -44.91
CA GLY A 1031 4.36 10.58 -44.47
C GLY A 1031 4.04 9.34 -45.31
N TRP A 1032 4.22 9.41 -46.63
CA TRP A 1032 3.94 8.28 -47.53
C TRP A 1032 4.79 7.04 -47.25
N ARG A 1033 5.99 7.20 -46.69
CA ARG A 1033 6.91 6.09 -46.36
C ARG A 1033 6.34 5.05 -45.40
N MET A 1034 5.33 5.38 -44.60
CA MET A 1034 4.68 4.37 -43.74
C MET A 1034 3.51 3.67 -44.42
N PHE A 1035 3.22 3.95 -45.69
CA PHE A 1035 2.12 3.36 -46.45
C PHE A 1035 2.57 2.84 -47.83
N ASP A 1036 3.87 2.83 -48.12
CA ASP A 1036 4.40 2.55 -49.46
C ASP A 1036 4.63 1.06 -49.71
N GLY A 1037 4.44 0.23 -48.68
CA GLY A 1037 4.61 -1.22 -48.75
C GLY A 1037 6.07 -1.66 -48.69
N ASP A 1038 7.02 -0.74 -48.46
CA ASP A 1038 8.44 -1.02 -48.36
C ASP A 1038 8.92 -0.89 -46.90
N ILE A 1039 9.08 -2.04 -46.23
CA ILE A 1039 9.58 -2.11 -44.85
C ILE A 1039 11.02 -1.58 -44.67
N ALA A 1040 11.74 -1.31 -45.76
CA ALA A 1040 13.05 -0.67 -45.72
C ALA A 1040 12.97 0.87 -45.67
N THR A 1041 11.81 1.45 -45.98
CA THR A 1041 11.54 2.87 -45.79
C THR A 1041 10.82 3.11 -44.47
N TYR A 1042 10.81 4.36 -43.99
CA TYR A 1042 10.22 4.73 -42.71
C TYR A 1042 10.01 6.24 -42.60
N THR A 1043 9.00 6.63 -41.82
CA THR A 1043 8.83 8.02 -41.40
C THR A 1043 9.83 8.38 -40.30
N ASP A 1044 10.38 9.59 -40.34
CA ASP A 1044 11.27 10.12 -39.29
C ASP A 1044 11.08 11.63 -39.20
N THR A 1045 10.18 12.11 -38.33
CA THR A 1045 9.90 13.55 -38.23
C THR A 1045 11.06 14.29 -37.57
N THR A 1046 11.29 15.54 -37.97
CA THR A 1046 12.36 16.37 -37.37
C THR A 1046 12.01 16.85 -35.97
N THR A 1047 10.73 16.86 -35.60
CA THR A 1047 10.25 17.06 -34.22
C THR A 1047 10.05 15.73 -33.52
N ALA A 1048 10.42 15.65 -32.23
CA ALA A 1048 10.22 14.46 -31.41
C ALA A 1048 8.73 14.08 -31.31
N ASN A 1049 7.86 15.10 -31.23
CA ASN A 1049 6.42 14.94 -31.31
C ASN A 1049 5.94 15.30 -32.72
N GLY A 1050 5.79 14.29 -33.58
CA GLY A 1050 5.40 14.44 -34.97
C GLY A 1050 4.02 13.83 -35.25
N TRP A 1051 3.52 14.05 -36.47
CA TRP A 1051 2.33 13.35 -36.96
C TRP A 1051 2.38 13.06 -38.44
N VAL A 1052 1.62 12.05 -38.85
CA VAL A 1052 1.25 11.76 -40.25
C VAL A 1052 -0.26 11.69 -40.34
N THR A 1053 -0.85 12.40 -41.30
CA THR A 1053 -2.30 12.39 -41.54
C THR A 1053 -2.63 11.73 -42.87
N VAL A 1054 -3.78 11.06 -42.92
CA VAL A 1054 -4.41 10.60 -44.17
C VAL A 1054 -5.76 11.30 -44.29
N LYS A 1055 -5.93 12.09 -45.36
CA LYS A 1055 -7.13 12.85 -45.66
C LYS A 1055 -7.62 12.53 -47.08
N PRO A 1056 -8.56 11.58 -47.22
CA PRO A 1056 -9.21 11.30 -48.49
C PRO A 1056 -9.83 12.54 -49.13
N THR A 1057 -9.53 12.77 -50.41
CA THR A 1057 -10.00 13.93 -51.17
C THR A 1057 -11.14 13.60 -52.13
N ASP A 1058 -11.47 12.32 -52.27
CA ASP A 1058 -12.52 11.80 -53.16
C ASP A 1058 -13.88 11.63 -52.45
N GLY A 1059 -13.96 12.04 -51.18
CA GLY A 1059 -15.15 11.87 -50.34
C GLY A 1059 -15.28 10.48 -49.72
N SER A 1060 -14.28 9.61 -49.88
CA SER A 1060 -14.25 8.32 -49.19
C SER A 1060 -13.93 8.47 -47.69
N SER A 1061 -14.32 7.48 -46.90
CA SER A 1061 -13.97 7.39 -45.48
C SER A 1061 -13.61 5.93 -45.17
N PRO A 1062 -12.32 5.60 -45.04
CA PRO A 1062 -11.86 4.26 -44.69
C PRO A 1062 -12.61 3.69 -43.48
N ALA A 1063 -13.16 2.49 -43.65
CA ALA A 1063 -13.73 1.70 -42.56
C ALA A 1063 -12.70 0.64 -42.15
N LEU A 1064 -12.30 0.65 -40.88
CA LEU A 1064 -11.20 -0.15 -40.36
C LEU A 1064 -11.69 -1.12 -39.29
N ASP A 1065 -11.20 -2.35 -39.34
CA ASP A 1065 -11.42 -3.38 -38.31
C ASP A 1065 -10.11 -3.68 -37.54
N ALA A 1066 -8.96 -3.38 -38.13
CA ALA A 1066 -7.65 -3.52 -37.49
C ALA A 1066 -6.59 -2.60 -38.12
N VAL A 1067 -5.49 -2.43 -37.40
CA VAL A 1067 -4.30 -1.73 -37.86
C VAL A 1067 -3.10 -2.63 -37.68
N MET A 1068 -2.34 -2.84 -38.73
CA MET A 1068 -1.05 -3.51 -38.69
C MET A 1068 0.08 -2.50 -38.76
N ILE A 1069 1.15 -2.71 -38.01
CA ILE A 1069 2.36 -1.88 -38.11
C ILE A 1069 3.61 -2.74 -38.25
N ARG A 1070 4.61 -2.14 -38.88
CA ARG A 1070 6.00 -2.54 -38.80
C ARG A 1070 6.77 -1.38 -38.17
N PRO A 1071 7.43 -1.56 -37.02
CA PRO A 1071 8.27 -0.50 -36.48
C PRO A 1071 9.54 -0.35 -37.34
N ARG A 1072 10.21 0.80 -37.25
CA ARG A 1072 11.48 1.01 -37.93
C ARG A 1072 12.55 0.02 -37.46
N ALA A 1073 13.33 -0.47 -38.41
CA ALA A 1073 14.49 -1.30 -38.14
C ALA A 1073 15.43 -0.66 -37.08
N LYS A 1074 15.84 -1.45 -36.08
CA LYS A 1074 16.68 -1.08 -34.92
C LYS A 1074 16.05 -0.10 -33.92
N PHE A 1075 14.80 0.32 -34.11
CA PHE A 1075 14.14 1.32 -33.26
C PHE A 1075 12.73 0.89 -32.81
N ALA A 1076 12.50 -0.42 -32.62
CA ALA A 1076 11.22 -1.01 -32.23
C ALA A 1076 10.51 -0.28 -31.06
N ASN A 1077 11.27 0.09 -30.01
CA ASN A 1077 10.72 0.76 -28.84
C ASN A 1077 10.10 2.14 -29.12
N ARG A 1078 10.49 2.82 -30.20
CA ARG A 1078 9.92 4.14 -30.56
C ARG A 1078 8.48 4.07 -31.07
N ALA A 1079 7.99 2.87 -31.42
CA ALA A 1079 6.60 2.68 -31.80
C ALA A 1079 5.66 2.73 -30.58
N ASN A 1080 6.12 2.29 -29.41
CA ASN A 1080 5.29 2.23 -28.19
C ASN A 1080 4.94 3.63 -27.70
N GLY A 1081 3.66 3.90 -27.49
CA GLY A 1081 3.12 5.22 -27.11
C GLY A 1081 2.58 6.03 -28.28
N THR A 1082 2.87 5.65 -29.53
CA THR A 1082 2.30 6.30 -30.72
C THR A 1082 0.81 5.98 -30.83
N VAL A 1083 -0.02 6.99 -31.07
CA VAL A 1083 -1.48 6.86 -31.11
C VAL A 1083 -2.02 7.03 -32.52
N LEU A 1084 -3.12 6.34 -32.84
CA LEU A 1084 -3.91 6.60 -34.03
C LEU A 1084 -5.23 7.25 -33.63
N GLN A 1085 -5.56 8.31 -34.35
CA GLN A 1085 -6.66 9.20 -34.04
C GLN A 1085 -7.51 9.45 -35.28
N GLY A 1086 -8.82 9.59 -35.07
CA GLY A 1086 -9.79 9.93 -36.10
C GLY A 1086 -10.34 11.34 -35.91
N SER A 1087 -10.68 11.99 -37.02
CA SER A 1087 -11.37 13.28 -37.04
C SER A 1087 -12.56 13.25 -38.01
N THR A 1088 -13.68 13.82 -37.58
CA THR A 1088 -14.92 13.98 -38.37
C THR A 1088 -15.17 15.41 -38.82
N ASP A 1089 -14.37 16.38 -38.36
CA ASP A 1089 -14.55 17.82 -38.58
C ASP A 1089 -13.39 18.45 -39.37
N GLY A 1090 -12.65 17.63 -40.11
CA GLY A 1090 -11.55 18.07 -40.97
C GLY A 1090 -10.24 18.34 -40.24
N GLY A 1091 -10.07 17.80 -39.03
CA GLY A 1091 -8.86 17.87 -38.22
C GLY A 1091 -8.89 18.91 -37.09
N ASN A 1092 -10.05 19.50 -36.80
CA ASN A 1092 -10.20 20.46 -35.69
C ASN A 1092 -10.21 19.73 -34.34
N THR A 1093 -10.85 18.56 -34.29
CA THR A 1093 -10.84 17.67 -33.12
C THR A 1093 -10.34 16.27 -33.51
N TRP A 1094 -9.70 15.60 -32.55
CA TRP A 1094 -9.07 14.28 -32.74
C TRP A 1094 -9.43 13.36 -31.58
N THR A 1095 -9.94 12.17 -31.90
CA THR A 1095 -10.24 11.13 -30.91
C THR A 1095 -9.29 9.96 -31.11
N THR A 1096 -8.54 9.60 -30.06
CA THR A 1096 -7.69 8.40 -30.06
C THR A 1096 -8.56 7.15 -30.06
N PHE A 1097 -8.36 6.28 -31.04
CA PHE A 1097 -9.03 4.98 -31.12
C PHE A 1097 -8.05 3.81 -30.98
N LEU A 1098 -6.74 4.05 -31.05
CA LEU A 1098 -5.70 3.06 -30.84
C LEU A 1098 -4.44 3.70 -30.24
N THR A 1099 -3.83 3.05 -29.25
CA THR A 1099 -2.49 3.36 -28.75
C THR A 1099 -1.59 2.15 -28.97
N ILE A 1100 -0.48 2.34 -29.66
CA ILE A 1100 0.50 1.28 -29.94
C ILE A 1100 1.25 0.96 -28.65
N SER A 1101 1.31 -0.33 -28.29
CA SER A 1101 2.07 -0.83 -27.15
C SER A 1101 2.50 -2.28 -27.38
N GLY A 1102 3.46 -2.78 -26.60
CA GLY A 1102 3.91 -4.18 -26.68
C GLY A 1102 4.83 -4.50 -27.86
N VAL A 1103 5.33 -3.49 -28.58
CA VAL A 1103 6.29 -3.67 -29.68
C VAL A 1103 7.68 -3.92 -29.09
N THR A 1104 8.27 -5.08 -29.35
CA THR A 1104 9.55 -5.53 -28.75
C THR A 1104 10.64 -5.85 -29.77
N SER A 1105 10.28 -6.04 -31.04
CA SER A 1105 11.15 -6.44 -32.14
C SER A 1105 10.72 -5.76 -33.44
N ASP A 1106 11.69 -5.48 -34.31
CA ASP A 1106 11.53 -4.94 -35.66
C ASP A 1106 11.47 -6.01 -36.76
N GLU A 1107 11.51 -7.29 -36.39
CA GLU A 1107 11.52 -8.43 -37.31
C GLU A 1107 10.11 -8.94 -37.67
N GLN A 1108 9.08 -8.50 -36.96
CA GLN A 1108 7.69 -8.95 -37.14
C GLN A 1108 6.70 -7.79 -37.36
N TRP A 1109 5.54 -8.14 -37.92
CA TRP A 1109 4.38 -7.24 -37.94
C TRP A 1109 3.59 -7.36 -36.64
N TYR A 1110 3.02 -6.25 -36.18
CA TYR A 1110 2.12 -6.22 -35.03
C TYR A 1110 0.73 -5.82 -35.51
N THR A 1111 -0.27 -6.60 -35.13
CA THR A 1111 -1.66 -6.32 -35.49
C THR A 1111 -2.44 -5.90 -34.26
N PHE A 1112 -3.11 -4.76 -34.36
CA PHE A 1112 -3.99 -4.20 -33.35
C PHE A 1112 -5.43 -4.27 -33.85
N LYS A 1113 -6.20 -5.20 -33.29
CA LYS A 1113 -7.63 -5.34 -33.59
C LYS A 1113 -8.40 -4.20 -32.94
N LEU A 1114 -9.32 -3.58 -33.68
CA LEU A 1114 -10.19 -2.53 -33.13
C LEU A 1114 -11.41 -3.19 -32.44
N PRO A 1115 -11.91 -2.61 -31.33
CA PRO A 1115 -13.05 -3.17 -30.60
C PRO A 1115 -14.35 -3.15 -31.42
N GLN A 1116 -14.45 -2.22 -32.37
CA GLN A 1116 -15.52 -2.13 -33.34
C GLN A 1116 -15.00 -1.52 -34.64
N ARG A 1117 -15.72 -1.79 -35.74
CA ARG A 1117 -15.43 -1.16 -37.03
C ARG A 1117 -15.47 0.36 -36.90
N THR A 1118 -14.38 1.02 -37.26
CA THR A 1118 -14.24 2.47 -37.14
C THR A 1118 -14.19 3.10 -38.52
N VAL A 1119 -15.14 3.97 -38.83
CA VAL A 1119 -15.15 4.77 -40.07
C VAL A 1119 -14.42 6.08 -39.80
N ILE A 1120 -13.36 6.35 -40.55
CA ILE A 1120 -12.44 7.45 -40.27
C ILE A 1120 -12.37 8.37 -41.49
N PRO A 1121 -13.07 9.53 -41.48
CA PRO A 1121 -12.98 10.52 -42.55
C PRO A 1121 -11.59 11.14 -42.68
N MET A 1122 -10.88 11.32 -41.57
CA MET A 1122 -9.49 11.77 -41.56
C MET A 1122 -8.74 11.08 -40.43
N LEU A 1123 -7.61 10.46 -40.75
CA LEU A 1123 -6.76 9.71 -39.82
C LEU A 1123 -5.52 10.53 -39.46
N ARG A 1124 -5.04 10.40 -38.22
CA ARG A 1124 -3.72 10.88 -37.78
C ARG A 1124 -3.00 9.79 -36.99
N VAL A 1125 -1.79 9.46 -37.42
CA VAL A 1125 -0.79 8.79 -36.60
C VAL A 1125 -0.02 9.88 -35.86
N TYR A 1126 -0.14 9.94 -34.54
CA TYR A 1126 0.44 10.99 -33.70
C TYR A 1126 1.39 10.42 -32.67
N ASP A 1127 2.56 11.04 -32.56
CA ASP A 1127 3.54 10.72 -31.55
C ASP A 1127 3.64 11.88 -30.55
N GLY A 1128 3.18 11.66 -29.32
CA GLY A 1128 3.25 12.64 -28.23
C GLY A 1128 4.28 12.30 -27.15
N HIS A 1129 4.99 11.19 -27.29
CA HIS A 1129 5.93 10.66 -26.29
C HIS A 1129 7.40 10.87 -26.65
N GLY A 1130 7.66 11.41 -27.85
CA GLY A 1130 9.00 11.75 -28.31
C GLY A 1130 9.65 10.68 -29.20
N GLY A 1131 8.85 9.86 -29.89
CA GLY A 1131 9.34 8.78 -30.75
C GLY A 1131 9.56 9.16 -32.22
N ASN A 1132 9.37 10.43 -32.62
CA ASN A 1132 9.56 10.95 -33.99
C ASN A 1132 8.63 10.32 -35.07
N THR A 1133 7.47 9.78 -34.67
CA THR A 1133 6.51 9.12 -35.57
C THR A 1133 7.21 8.04 -36.43
N ASN A 1134 8.06 7.24 -35.78
CA ASN A 1134 9.11 6.48 -36.43
C ASN A 1134 8.70 5.04 -36.77
N LEU A 1135 7.77 4.91 -37.72
CA LEU A 1135 7.25 3.62 -38.20
C LEU A 1135 7.77 3.32 -39.61
N ALA A 1136 8.06 2.04 -39.88
CA ALA A 1136 8.40 1.56 -41.22
C ALA A 1136 7.15 1.41 -42.06
N GLU A 1137 6.11 0.76 -41.53
CA GLU A 1137 4.85 0.58 -42.25
C GLU A 1137 3.65 0.64 -41.29
N VAL A 1138 2.51 1.06 -41.82
CA VAL A 1138 1.18 1.07 -41.23
C VAL A 1138 0.20 0.58 -42.30
N GLN A 1139 -0.39 -0.59 -42.07
CA GLN A 1139 -1.46 -1.13 -42.91
C GLN A 1139 -2.79 -1.01 -42.20
N LEU A 1140 -3.73 -0.32 -42.82
CA LEU A 1140 -5.10 -0.24 -42.35
C LEU A 1140 -5.87 -1.42 -42.93
N LEU A 1141 -6.59 -2.18 -42.10
CA LEU A 1141 -7.26 -3.41 -42.51
C LEU A 1141 -8.77 -3.31 -42.35
N ARG A 1142 -9.51 -3.96 -43.24
CA ARG A 1142 -10.96 -4.15 -43.15
C ARG A 1142 -11.36 -5.59 -43.42
N PHE A 1143 -12.45 -6.01 -42.80
CA PHE A 1143 -13.15 -7.25 -43.12
C PHE A 1143 -13.99 -7.05 -44.38
N ASP A 1144 -13.66 -7.79 -45.43
CA ASP A 1144 -14.49 -7.85 -46.63
C ASP A 1144 -15.64 -8.83 -46.46
N SER A 1145 -16.86 -8.32 -46.34
CA SER A 1145 -18.08 -9.15 -46.21
C SER A 1145 -18.72 -9.51 -47.55
N SER A 1146 -18.14 -9.09 -48.68
CA SER A 1146 -18.71 -9.33 -50.02
C SER A 1146 -18.49 -10.75 -50.57
N SER A 1147 -17.79 -11.60 -49.81
CA SER A 1147 -17.58 -13.03 -50.08
C SER A 1147 -18.60 -13.97 -49.41
N ARG A 1148 -19.65 -13.44 -48.77
CA ARG A 1148 -20.77 -14.25 -48.22
C ARG A 1148 -21.78 -14.71 -49.26
#